data_AF-A0A960UM94-F1
#
_entry.id   AF-A0A960UM94-F1
#
_cell.length_a   1.000
_cell.length_b   1.000
_cell.length_c   1.000
_cell.angle_alpha   90.00
_cell.angle_beta   90.00
_cell.angle_gamma   90.00
#
_symmetry.space_group_name_H-M   'P 1'
#
loop_
_entity.id
_entity.type
_entity.pdbx_description
1 polymer ?
#
loop_
_entity_poly.entity_id
_entity_poly.type
_entity_poly.pdbx_seq_one_letter_code
_entity_poly.pdbx_strand_id
1 'polypeptide(L)'
;MGKRSWIILVAITLLGGCGHDSGTMPYTLFQAVEGESDAAQSPGTNDGSTVLPSPPPDFGLDGPEAFLRIAPSGLDHHGEFEIVFSRPMDTASVEAGFSMSASGGGAPLGPTPGGTFSWLNYRHVIFTPYAPIQENKTYTAHFAGGVQTLAGDPLLPDSTDLVFHTRPWVSMAHTVNSMPSGNRGIIISSAGNPPITLSSTWTNGDYITKIQLHRLDGGTIDVCTSCTSGSYSVNLKSSSLSPTFGINQYYYSVETEDGAVRNYPVAFTYGTLSSNPNALQDDGAAAFLDGTYLLPTLSRLIERFAHQDFKINNQTFNDFANGDTQTGKPGNCIDYKNFSYLRNYGNHSGQYGDGYCGYHVSDGAQLCIDFPWPVGEVCSKSDVTLDVFVTGVNIPAEADGNENIGADISIPAGTTQARVDLKGRKAYLDLKIEATLDDGLVCVGACVVSAGTEILFDAKAELNRSYPNDLRTSTSFSTLSSDSSGNLKLTIANPDDPGQLSIADWNNHLDVYDLSVQDTTSWVADMLSSVVNSIGNDIVPQVQGKIVRDILKDFNERIAVQVLNAALTSLASDGVTLQLPDYLPAPLNQMDLNAKIQLSQSTNLAKSLSWKDGGLANSLKGGMYVLNGCMPCEKPSTLISPPVQGPQSFVTNNYGFDLNYMVGRSAVNGTYLGLHENTLNQLLFQLWQVGGLNLTLDKAFIDQVNTFTGNLPTLTLTTSLLRAGTILNVLSPGRNQIYRWDGSTVVAVDADDPVRLRLRPRSVPYIRFLPTFTAAGTRELQLQISDLEIQVIGNGVGGDYIMATLVVNATVNGSVDIVTFSNPTSQPQYTNLQALNVTLDPHQLVYTMQVLDGSTNNPLGLSPDTVRGVATPLVRSLIVPLLNNVLKEVPLPSIAYLSPFSLTDGTNCGIDMGTDKLKVENVAVNDTSTPMVLLRLSTNPFFFNPGVTPNDTLGQLLECN
;
A
#
# COMPACT_ATOMS: atom_id res chain seq x y z
N MET A 1 -24.75 21.96 33.83
CA MET A 1 -25.94 21.92 34.73
C MET A 1 -27.08 21.27 33.94
N GLY A 2 -28.00 20.46 34.49
CA GLY A 2 -28.09 19.85 35.82
C GLY A 2 -29.54 19.44 36.18
N LYS A 3 -29.74 18.22 36.73
CA LYS A 3 -31.04 17.53 37.05
C LYS A 3 -31.76 16.96 35.80
N ARG A 4 -32.30 15.73 35.72
CA ARG A 4 -32.79 14.63 36.62
C ARG A 4 -34.24 14.71 37.15
N SER A 5 -35.09 13.84 36.57
CA SER A 5 -36.20 13.04 37.16
C SER A 5 -36.38 11.80 36.25
N TRP A 6 -36.44 10.52 36.62
CA TRP A 6 -36.41 9.75 37.89
C TRP A 6 -37.73 9.51 38.66
N ILE A 7 -38.54 8.59 38.13
CA ILE A 7 -39.53 7.70 38.80
C ILE A 7 -39.30 6.30 38.15
N ILE A 8 -38.92 5.18 38.80
CA ILE A 8 -39.35 4.47 40.04
C ILE A 8 -40.66 3.69 39.81
N LEU A 9 -40.89 2.42 40.18
CA LEU A 9 -40.14 1.38 40.92
C LEU A 9 -39.89 0.20 39.91
N VAL A 10 -39.49 -1.06 40.16
CA VAL A 10 -39.31 -1.94 41.33
C VAL A 10 -38.11 -2.88 41.10
N ALA A 11 -37.44 -3.33 42.17
CA ALA A 11 -36.56 -4.50 42.19
C ALA A 11 -36.57 -5.13 43.60
N ILE A 12 -35.90 -6.30 43.75
CA ILE A 12 -35.67 -7.06 45.01
C ILE A 12 -36.88 -7.86 45.55
N THR A 13 -36.90 -9.16 45.21
CA THR A 13 -36.81 -10.22 46.23
C THR A 13 -35.91 -11.34 45.70
N LEU A 14 -34.75 -11.56 46.35
CA LEU A 14 -33.94 -12.77 46.20
C LEU A 14 -34.33 -13.76 47.30
N LEU A 15 -34.49 -15.05 46.98
CA LEU A 15 -33.96 -16.21 47.73
C LEU A 15 -34.56 -17.54 47.22
N GLY A 16 -33.71 -18.56 47.07
CA GLY A 16 -34.10 -19.97 47.07
C GLY A 16 -34.36 -20.62 45.70
N GLY A 17 -33.35 -21.33 45.17
CA GLY A 17 -33.51 -22.20 44.01
C GLY A 17 -32.20 -22.49 43.28
N CYS A 18 -31.55 -23.61 43.60
CA CYS A 18 -30.47 -24.14 42.75
C CYS A 18 -31.10 -24.87 41.56
N GLY A 19 -31.30 -24.14 40.45
CA GLY A 19 -31.73 -24.69 39.16
C GLY A 19 -30.56 -24.78 38.18
N HIS A 20 -30.48 -25.86 37.42
CA HIS A 20 -29.48 -26.04 36.36
C HIS A 20 -30.16 -25.73 35.02
N ASP A 21 -30.22 -24.45 34.67
CA ASP A 21 -30.90 -24.00 33.45
C ASP A 21 -30.14 -24.45 32.19
N SER A 22 -30.66 -25.49 31.54
CA SER A 22 -30.22 -25.95 30.23
C SER A 22 -30.61 -24.94 29.16
N GLY A 23 -29.69 -24.02 28.87
CA GLY A 23 -29.86 -22.91 27.93
C GLY A 23 -30.19 -23.36 26.50
N THR A 24 -31.48 -23.50 26.20
CA THR A 24 -32.00 -23.68 24.85
C THR A 24 -32.03 -22.31 24.15
N MET A 25 -31.33 -22.18 23.02
CA MET A 25 -31.34 -20.92 22.26
C MET A 25 -32.69 -20.72 21.54
N PRO A 26 -33.19 -19.47 21.46
CA PRO A 26 -34.38 -19.17 20.66
C PRO A 26 -34.07 -19.30 19.17
N TYR A 27 -34.98 -19.93 18.43
CA TYR A 27 -34.90 -20.15 16.97
C TYR A 27 -34.78 -18.86 16.13
N THR A 28 -35.02 -17.68 16.72
CA THR A 28 -34.93 -16.37 16.06
C THR A 28 -33.55 -16.01 15.54
N LEU A 29 -32.50 -16.74 15.92
CA LEU A 29 -31.12 -16.52 15.46
C LEU A 29 -30.90 -16.94 13.99
N PHE A 30 -31.85 -17.66 13.39
CA PHE A 30 -31.77 -18.18 12.00
C PHE A 30 -32.89 -17.69 11.08
N GLN A 31 -33.77 -16.77 11.52
CA GLN A 31 -34.74 -16.15 10.61
C GLN A 31 -34.06 -15.10 9.71
N ALA A 32 -34.44 -15.10 8.43
CA ALA A 32 -34.08 -14.02 7.52
C ALA A 32 -34.69 -12.70 7.98
N VAL A 33 -33.96 -11.59 7.80
CA VAL A 33 -34.48 -10.24 8.08
C VAL A 33 -35.43 -9.85 6.94
N GLU A 34 -36.74 -10.01 7.14
CA GLU A 34 -37.75 -9.45 6.26
C GLU A 34 -37.78 -7.93 6.42
N GLY A 35 -37.19 -7.20 5.47
CA GLY A 35 -37.12 -5.74 5.51
C GLY A 35 -36.67 -5.12 4.19
N GLU A 36 -37.65 -4.52 3.49
CA GLU A 36 -37.52 -3.69 2.29
C GLU A 36 -36.97 -4.37 1.01
N SER A 37 -37.52 -3.94 -0.13
CA SER A 37 -37.33 -4.56 -1.43
C SER A 37 -36.44 -3.72 -2.34
N ASP A 38 -35.25 -4.21 -2.67
CA ASP A 38 -34.55 -3.78 -3.88
C ASP A 38 -33.70 -4.90 -4.50
N ALA A 39 -33.42 -4.80 -5.80
CA ALA A 39 -33.15 -5.96 -6.65
C ALA A 39 -31.67 -6.42 -6.68
N ALA A 40 -31.25 -7.22 -5.68
CA ALA A 40 -30.05 -8.05 -5.76
C ALA A 40 -30.26 -9.42 -5.09
N GLN A 41 -30.61 -10.44 -5.89
CA GLN A 41 -30.80 -11.81 -5.36
C GLN A 41 -29.47 -12.46 -4.97
N SER A 42 -29.29 -12.72 -3.67
CA SER A 42 -28.26 -13.63 -3.17
C SER A 42 -28.72 -15.08 -3.42
N PRO A 43 -27.96 -15.91 -4.17
CA PRO A 43 -28.39 -17.26 -4.51
C PRO A 43 -27.98 -18.29 -3.45
N GLY A 44 -28.96 -19.03 -2.90
CA GLY A 44 -28.67 -20.31 -2.21
C GLY A 44 -29.17 -20.53 -0.78
N THR A 45 -30.29 -19.95 -0.36
CA THR A 45 -31.02 -20.46 0.82
C THR A 45 -31.77 -21.73 0.46
N ASN A 46 -31.15 -22.90 0.69
CA ASN A 46 -31.80 -24.19 0.57
C ASN A 46 -32.72 -24.44 1.79
N ASP A 47 -33.93 -23.88 1.79
CA ASP A 47 -35.04 -24.48 2.54
C ASP A 47 -35.48 -25.74 1.79
N GLY A 48 -35.14 -26.89 2.37
CA GLY A 48 -35.18 -28.20 1.72
C GLY A 48 -35.72 -29.28 2.63
N SER A 49 -36.80 -28.99 3.37
CA SER A 49 -37.50 -29.99 4.18
C SER A 49 -38.09 -31.09 3.29
N THR A 50 -37.29 -32.13 3.04
CA THR A 50 -37.73 -33.31 2.30
C THR A 50 -38.73 -34.07 3.16
N VAL A 51 -39.99 -34.11 2.72
CA VAL A 51 -41.09 -34.77 3.45
C VAL A 51 -40.83 -36.27 3.52
N LEU A 52 -40.26 -36.72 4.64
CA LEU A 52 -39.97 -38.12 4.89
C LEU A 52 -41.26 -38.95 4.84
N PRO A 53 -41.26 -40.12 4.18
CA PRO A 53 -42.47 -40.92 3.98
C PRO A 53 -43.12 -41.29 5.32
N SER A 54 -44.45 -41.36 5.33
CA SER A 54 -45.19 -41.93 6.46
C SER A 54 -45.16 -43.47 6.38
N PRO A 55 -45.21 -44.19 7.52
CA PRO A 55 -45.48 -45.62 7.51
C PRO A 55 -46.79 -45.95 6.77
N PRO A 56 -46.93 -47.16 6.21
CA PRO A 56 -48.11 -47.53 5.44
C PRO A 56 -49.37 -47.66 6.33
N PRO A 57 -50.60 -47.63 5.76
CA PRO A 57 -51.84 -47.55 6.55
C PRO A 57 -52.14 -48.77 7.43
N ASP A 58 -51.47 -49.89 7.17
CA ASP A 58 -51.54 -51.18 7.85
C ASP A 58 -50.41 -51.40 8.89
N PHE A 59 -49.51 -50.42 9.06
CA PHE A 59 -48.34 -50.51 9.93
C PHE A 59 -48.68 -50.88 11.38
N GLY A 60 -48.32 -52.09 11.79
CA GLY A 60 -48.52 -52.65 13.13
C GLY A 60 -49.78 -53.46 13.36
N LEU A 61 -50.58 -53.71 12.32
CA LEU A 61 -51.82 -54.51 12.46
C LEU A 61 -51.52 -55.96 12.82
N ASP A 62 -50.56 -56.60 12.15
CA ASP A 62 -50.26 -58.02 12.33
C ASP A 62 -49.18 -58.28 13.39
N GLY A 63 -48.34 -57.29 13.74
CA GLY A 63 -47.31 -57.46 14.77
C GLY A 63 -46.55 -56.19 15.17
N PRO A 64 -45.41 -56.34 15.86
CA PRO A 64 -44.40 -55.29 15.97
C PRO A 64 -43.63 -55.19 14.66
N GLU A 65 -43.58 -53.99 14.09
CA GLU A 65 -42.97 -53.69 12.80
C GLU A 65 -42.07 -52.45 12.93
N ALA A 66 -41.12 -52.33 12.01
CA ALA A 66 -40.19 -51.21 11.84
C ALA A 66 -40.31 -50.64 10.43
N PHE A 67 -40.24 -49.32 10.30
CA PHE A 67 -40.36 -48.60 9.04
C PHE A 67 -39.24 -47.56 8.90
N LEU A 68 -38.58 -47.56 7.76
CA LEU A 68 -37.42 -46.72 7.47
C LEU A 68 -37.84 -45.41 6.81
N ARG A 69 -37.61 -44.28 7.48
CA ARG A 69 -37.97 -42.94 7.00
C ARG A 69 -36.76 -42.25 6.36
N ILE A 70 -36.59 -42.49 5.07
CA ILE A 70 -35.58 -41.86 4.20
C ILE A 70 -36.28 -41.20 3.00
N ALA A 71 -35.71 -40.12 2.47
CA ALA A 71 -36.25 -39.44 1.29
C ALA A 71 -36.24 -40.37 0.04
N PRO A 72 -37.22 -40.29 -0.88
CA PRO A 72 -37.29 -41.17 -2.06
C PRO A 72 -36.07 -41.14 -2.98
N SER A 73 -35.33 -40.02 -3.04
CA SER A 73 -34.06 -39.90 -3.78
C SER A 73 -32.90 -40.67 -3.14
N GLY A 74 -33.06 -41.14 -1.89
CA GLY A 74 -32.06 -41.87 -1.11
C GLY A 74 -31.56 -41.09 0.10
N LEU A 75 -30.67 -41.72 0.86
CA LEU A 75 -29.98 -41.12 2.00
C LEU A 75 -28.75 -40.32 1.55
N ASP A 76 -28.50 -39.18 2.17
CA ASP A 76 -27.22 -38.47 1.98
C ASP A 76 -26.04 -39.29 2.55
N HIS A 77 -24.85 -39.21 1.96
CA HIS A 77 -23.71 -40.00 2.42
C HIS A 77 -23.14 -39.58 3.79
N HIS A 78 -23.49 -38.39 4.28
CA HIS A 78 -23.31 -37.94 5.67
C HIS A 78 -24.61 -37.99 6.49
N GLY A 79 -25.71 -38.45 5.89
CA GLY A 79 -27.06 -38.35 6.44
C GLY A 79 -27.37 -39.36 7.54
N GLU A 80 -28.30 -38.98 8.41
CA GLU A 80 -28.93 -39.86 9.39
C GLU A 80 -30.31 -40.31 8.93
N PHE A 81 -30.80 -41.42 9.49
CA PHE A 81 -32.10 -41.97 9.12
C PHE A 81 -32.93 -42.33 10.36
N GLU A 82 -34.23 -42.05 10.29
CA GLU A 82 -35.19 -42.40 11.33
C GLU A 82 -35.77 -43.79 11.07
N ILE A 83 -35.78 -44.64 12.10
CA ILE A 83 -36.55 -45.88 12.14
C ILE A 83 -37.72 -45.66 13.11
N VAL A 84 -38.94 -45.85 12.60
CA VAL A 84 -40.17 -45.81 13.39
C VAL A 84 -40.66 -47.22 13.64
N PHE A 85 -41.15 -47.51 14.85
CA PHE A 85 -41.68 -48.81 15.25
C PHE A 85 -43.18 -48.73 15.56
N SER A 86 -43.93 -49.75 15.15
CA SER A 86 -45.39 -49.80 15.31
C SER A 86 -45.84 -50.03 16.76
N ARG A 87 -44.94 -50.49 17.63
CA ARG A 87 -45.13 -50.72 19.07
C ARG A 87 -43.92 -50.21 19.87
N PRO A 88 -44.04 -49.93 21.18
CA PRO A 88 -42.92 -49.53 22.02
C PRO A 88 -41.87 -50.64 22.16
N MET A 89 -40.64 -50.36 21.77
CA MET A 89 -39.53 -51.32 21.74
C MET A 89 -38.70 -51.35 23.02
N ASP A 90 -38.16 -52.52 23.33
CA ASP A 90 -37.03 -52.65 24.27
C ASP A 90 -35.77 -52.15 23.56
N THR A 91 -35.33 -50.94 23.93
CA THR A 91 -34.22 -50.23 23.25
C THR A 91 -32.92 -51.02 23.30
N ALA A 92 -32.65 -51.72 24.41
CA ALA A 92 -31.47 -52.56 24.55
C ALA A 92 -31.50 -53.77 23.61
N SER A 93 -32.68 -54.36 23.37
CA SER A 93 -32.84 -55.44 22.39
C SER A 93 -32.59 -54.95 20.96
N VAL A 94 -33.10 -53.76 20.62
CA VAL A 94 -32.95 -53.13 19.30
C VAL A 94 -31.48 -52.79 19.02
N GLU A 95 -30.81 -52.12 19.96
CA GLU A 95 -29.41 -51.71 19.83
C GLU A 95 -28.45 -52.91 19.74
N ALA A 96 -28.69 -53.96 20.53
CA ALA A 96 -27.88 -55.18 20.50
C ALA A 96 -28.19 -56.10 19.30
N GLY A 97 -29.39 -56.00 18.72
CA GLY A 97 -29.83 -56.79 17.57
C GLY A 97 -29.57 -56.14 16.21
N PHE A 98 -29.32 -54.83 16.15
CA PHE A 98 -29.12 -54.10 14.90
C PHE A 98 -27.71 -54.31 14.33
N SER A 99 -27.62 -54.40 13.00
CA SER A 99 -26.39 -54.33 12.22
C SER A 99 -26.66 -53.66 10.87
N MET A 100 -25.64 -53.04 10.26
CA MET A 100 -25.77 -52.45 8.93
C MET A 100 -24.68 -52.96 7.99
N SER A 101 -25.01 -53.20 6.72
CA SER A 101 -24.04 -53.63 5.70
C SER A 101 -24.40 -53.09 4.31
N ALA A 102 -23.37 -52.83 3.50
CA ALA A 102 -23.49 -52.44 2.10
C ALA A 102 -23.64 -53.67 1.19
N SER A 103 -24.29 -53.49 0.04
CA SER A 103 -24.35 -54.48 -1.04
C SER A 103 -22.94 -54.89 -1.49
N GLY A 104 -22.52 -56.10 -1.10
CA GLY A 104 -21.14 -56.59 -1.24
C GLY A 104 -20.45 -56.99 0.07
N GLY A 105 -21.09 -56.80 1.23
CA GLY A 105 -20.64 -57.32 2.53
C GLY A 105 -19.71 -56.40 3.32
N GLY A 106 -19.58 -55.13 2.93
CA GLY A 106 -18.84 -54.13 3.72
C GLY A 106 -19.70 -53.56 4.85
N ALA A 107 -19.22 -53.62 6.09
CA ALA A 107 -19.81 -52.87 7.21
C ALA A 107 -19.45 -51.38 7.11
N PRO A 108 -20.26 -50.46 7.68
CA PRO A 108 -19.87 -49.06 7.87
C PRO A 108 -18.61 -48.94 8.72
N LEU A 109 -17.86 -47.84 8.55
CA LEU A 109 -16.67 -47.56 9.35
C LEU A 109 -17.07 -47.10 10.76
N GLY A 110 -16.37 -47.61 11.78
CA GLY A 110 -16.66 -47.36 13.19
C GLY A 110 -16.74 -48.65 14.01
N PRO A 111 -16.91 -48.55 15.34
CA PRO A 111 -17.31 -49.68 16.17
C PRO A 111 -18.66 -50.24 15.73
N THR A 112 -18.86 -51.56 15.84
CA THR A 112 -20.17 -52.21 15.62
C THR A 112 -21.26 -51.52 16.45
N PRO A 113 -22.42 -51.16 15.87
CA PRO A 113 -22.93 -51.54 14.55
C PRO A 113 -22.67 -50.53 13.41
N GLY A 114 -21.71 -49.61 13.56
CA GLY A 114 -21.34 -48.62 12.54
C GLY A 114 -21.98 -47.24 12.72
N GLY A 115 -22.68 -47.01 13.83
CA GLY A 115 -23.28 -45.72 14.17
C GLY A 115 -23.86 -45.68 15.59
N THR A 116 -24.52 -44.58 15.89
CA THR A 116 -25.14 -44.24 17.19
C THR A 116 -26.65 -44.20 17.08
N PHE A 117 -27.35 -44.51 18.18
CA PHE A 117 -28.81 -44.43 18.29
C PHE A 117 -29.25 -43.26 19.17
N SER A 118 -30.15 -42.44 18.65
CA SER A 118 -30.79 -41.33 19.38
C SER A 118 -32.29 -41.59 19.46
N TRP A 119 -32.75 -42.13 20.59
CA TRP A 119 -34.17 -42.43 20.82
C TRP A 119 -34.96 -41.15 21.14
N LEU A 120 -35.89 -40.78 20.25
CA LEU A 120 -36.84 -39.69 20.49
C LEU A 120 -37.95 -40.13 21.44
N ASN A 121 -38.32 -41.41 21.38
CA ASN A 121 -39.21 -42.13 22.30
C ASN A 121 -39.14 -43.64 21.97
N TYR A 122 -39.76 -44.52 22.77
CA TYR A 122 -39.74 -45.98 22.55
C TYR A 122 -40.24 -46.50 21.18
N ARG A 123 -40.79 -45.65 20.31
CA ARG A 123 -41.22 -45.98 18.95
C ARG A 123 -40.40 -45.27 17.85
N HIS A 124 -39.50 -44.36 18.18
CA HIS A 124 -38.77 -43.55 17.20
C HIS A 124 -37.30 -43.45 17.58
N VAL A 125 -36.43 -43.94 16.70
CA VAL A 125 -34.97 -43.84 16.86
C VAL A 125 -34.34 -43.26 15.60
N ILE A 126 -33.43 -42.32 15.78
CA ILE A 126 -32.54 -41.85 14.71
C ILE A 126 -31.27 -42.70 14.79
N PHE A 127 -30.84 -43.26 13.67
CA PHE A 127 -29.52 -43.86 13.51
C PHE A 127 -28.60 -42.92 12.74
N THR A 128 -27.50 -42.54 13.36
CA THR A 128 -26.51 -41.60 12.81
C THR A 128 -25.19 -42.36 12.61
N PRO A 129 -24.71 -42.61 11.37
CA PRO A 129 -23.47 -43.36 11.10
C PRO A 129 -22.21 -42.70 11.71
N TYR A 130 -21.23 -43.49 12.17
CA TYR A 130 -20.04 -42.95 12.85
C TYR A 130 -19.13 -42.15 11.91
N ALA A 131 -18.99 -42.61 10.67
CA ALA A 131 -18.29 -41.92 9.59
C ALA A 131 -19.15 -41.98 8.31
N PRO A 132 -18.85 -41.17 7.28
CA PRO A 132 -19.65 -41.13 6.05
C PRO A 132 -19.76 -42.51 5.39
N ILE A 133 -20.97 -42.88 4.99
CA ILE A 133 -21.26 -44.12 4.27
C ILE A 133 -20.93 -43.96 2.78
N GLN A 134 -20.83 -45.07 2.05
CA GLN A 134 -20.47 -45.01 0.63
C GLN A 134 -21.63 -44.42 -0.19
N GLU A 135 -21.35 -43.40 -0.99
CA GLU A 135 -22.27 -42.85 -2.00
C GLU A 135 -22.66 -43.89 -3.05
N ASN A 136 -23.84 -43.72 -3.66
CA ASN A 136 -24.35 -44.57 -4.75
C ASN A 136 -24.26 -46.09 -4.43
N LYS A 137 -24.70 -46.48 -3.23
CA LYS A 137 -24.74 -47.88 -2.74
C LYS A 137 -26.08 -48.24 -2.15
N THR A 138 -26.46 -49.50 -2.27
CA THR A 138 -27.55 -50.10 -1.48
C THR A 138 -26.99 -50.57 -0.13
N TYR A 139 -27.74 -50.33 0.92
CA TYR A 139 -27.46 -50.76 2.29
C TYR A 139 -28.67 -51.53 2.85
N THR A 140 -28.40 -52.51 3.70
CA THR A 140 -29.40 -53.21 4.51
C THR A 140 -29.10 -52.95 5.98
N ALA A 141 -30.08 -52.39 6.69
CA ALA A 141 -30.15 -52.34 8.14
C ALA A 141 -30.91 -53.59 8.62
N HIS A 142 -30.21 -54.50 9.29
CA HIS A 142 -30.70 -55.81 9.72
C HIS A 142 -30.92 -55.85 11.24
N PHE A 143 -32.12 -56.28 11.66
CA PHE A 143 -32.47 -56.60 13.03
C PHE A 143 -32.47 -58.12 13.26
N ALA A 144 -31.54 -58.61 14.10
CA ALA A 144 -31.51 -60.01 14.50
C ALA A 144 -32.78 -60.42 15.25
N GLY A 145 -33.17 -61.70 15.15
CA GLY A 145 -34.41 -62.26 15.74
C GLY A 145 -34.52 -62.30 17.27
N GLY A 146 -33.73 -61.50 17.99
CA GLY A 146 -33.88 -61.21 19.42
C GLY A 146 -34.47 -59.82 19.71
N VAL A 147 -34.76 -59.01 18.68
CA VAL A 147 -35.37 -57.68 18.83
C VAL A 147 -36.85 -57.80 19.22
N GLN A 148 -37.25 -57.10 20.28
CA GLN A 148 -38.57 -57.25 20.91
C GLN A 148 -39.19 -55.93 21.40
N THR A 149 -40.49 -55.95 21.61
CA THR A 149 -41.24 -54.89 22.31
C THR A 149 -40.97 -54.90 23.82
N LEU A 150 -41.33 -53.81 24.51
CA LEU A 150 -41.40 -53.76 25.98
C LEU A 150 -42.36 -54.82 26.59
N ALA A 151 -43.21 -55.47 25.78
CA ALA A 151 -44.10 -56.55 26.20
C ALA A 151 -43.54 -57.96 25.93
N GLY A 152 -42.39 -58.07 25.22
CA GLY A 152 -41.81 -59.35 24.79
C GLY A 152 -42.34 -59.88 23.45
N ASP A 153 -43.24 -59.17 22.76
CA ASP A 153 -43.58 -59.50 21.36
C ASP A 153 -42.34 -59.30 20.47
N PRO A 154 -41.91 -60.29 19.65
CA PRO A 154 -40.77 -60.14 18.74
C PRO A 154 -41.12 -59.33 17.49
N LEU A 155 -40.13 -58.66 16.89
CA LEU A 155 -40.27 -57.99 15.59
C LEU A 155 -40.67 -58.98 14.48
N LEU A 156 -41.57 -58.58 13.57
CA LEU A 156 -41.98 -59.44 12.44
C LEU A 156 -40.81 -59.76 11.48
N PRO A 157 -40.72 -60.98 10.93
CA PRO A 157 -39.65 -61.37 10.00
C PRO A 157 -39.53 -60.49 8.76
N ASP A 158 -40.66 -60.11 8.14
CA ASP A 158 -40.65 -59.25 6.95
C ASP A 158 -40.24 -57.80 7.26
N SER A 159 -40.01 -57.48 8.55
CA SER A 159 -39.52 -56.22 9.06
C SER A 159 -38.07 -56.29 9.59
N THR A 160 -37.37 -57.44 9.50
CA THR A 160 -35.99 -57.53 9.99
C THR A 160 -34.96 -56.90 9.05
N ASP A 161 -35.23 -56.80 7.75
CA ASP A 161 -34.30 -56.23 6.76
C ASP A 161 -34.85 -54.95 6.14
N LEU A 162 -34.37 -53.80 6.61
CA LEU A 162 -34.71 -52.48 6.08
C LEU A 162 -33.68 -52.05 5.03
N VAL A 163 -34.06 -52.07 3.76
CA VAL A 163 -33.19 -51.76 2.61
C VAL A 163 -33.34 -50.31 2.18
N PHE A 164 -32.23 -49.63 1.92
CA PHE A 164 -32.19 -48.28 1.35
C PHE A 164 -31.01 -48.09 0.41
N HIS A 165 -31.00 -46.97 -0.33
CA HIS A 165 -29.86 -46.55 -1.14
C HIS A 165 -29.33 -45.17 -0.71
N THR A 166 -28.03 -44.96 -0.87
CA THR A 166 -27.38 -43.66 -0.72
C THR A 166 -27.40 -42.90 -2.05
N ARG A 167 -27.51 -41.57 -1.97
CA ARG A 167 -27.43 -40.67 -3.13
C ARG A 167 -26.04 -40.73 -3.76
N PRO A 168 -25.91 -40.48 -5.08
CA PRO A 168 -24.63 -40.20 -5.71
C PRO A 168 -24.13 -38.80 -5.30
N TRP A 169 -22.83 -38.65 -5.03
CA TRP A 169 -22.24 -37.34 -4.75
C TRP A 169 -21.64 -36.73 -6.02
N VAL A 170 -21.92 -35.46 -6.31
CA VAL A 170 -21.32 -34.80 -7.48
C VAL A 170 -19.94 -34.28 -7.10
N SER A 171 -18.90 -34.86 -7.69
CA SER A 171 -17.57 -34.26 -7.71
C SER A 171 -17.38 -33.48 -9.01
N MET A 172 -16.74 -32.32 -8.93
CA MET A 172 -16.24 -31.58 -10.10
C MET A 172 -14.76 -31.26 -9.91
N ALA A 173 -14.00 -31.31 -11.00
CA ALA A 173 -12.62 -30.85 -11.06
C ALA A 173 -12.43 -29.90 -12.25
N HIS A 174 -11.59 -28.88 -12.08
CA HIS A 174 -11.48 -27.76 -13.00
C HIS A 174 -10.01 -27.45 -13.31
N THR A 175 -9.72 -27.10 -14.56
CA THR A 175 -8.42 -26.62 -15.03
C THR A 175 -8.60 -25.37 -15.89
N VAL A 176 -7.67 -24.41 -15.78
CA VAL A 176 -7.62 -23.23 -16.66
C VAL A 176 -6.29 -23.25 -17.39
N ASN A 177 -6.30 -23.34 -18.72
CA ASN A 177 -5.09 -23.58 -19.53
C ASN A 177 -4.25 -24.76 -19.00
N SER A 178 -4.93 -25.87 -18.69
CA SER A 178 -4.37 -27.10 -18.09
C SER A 178 -3.79 -26.97 -16.67
N MET A 179 -3.87 -25.81 -16.02
CA MET A 179 -3.50 -25.63 -14.61
C MET A 179 -4.69 -25.97 -13.71
N PRO A 180 -4.61 -26.95 -12.79
CA PRO A 180 -5.72 -27.32 -11.90
C PRO A 180 -6.06 -26.22 -10.88
N SER A 181 -7.35 -25.96 -10.69
CA SER A 181 -7.90 -24.95 -9.78
C SER A 181 -8.23 -25.52 -8.38
N GLY A 182 -8.80 -24.71 -7.49
CA GLY A 182 -9.24 -25.08 -6.14
C GLY A 182 -8.11 -25.16 -5.12
N ASN A 183 -7.17 -26.10 -5.29
CA ASN A 183 -6.04 -26.27 -4.35
C ASN A 183 -4.87 -25.31 -4.58
N ARG A 184 -4.93 -24.46 -5.61
CA ARG A 184 -3.89 -23.48 -5.95
C ARG A 184 -4.52 -22.27 -6.63
N GLY A 185 -4.01 -21.07 -6.35
CA GLY A 185 -4.26 -19.92 -7.20
C GLY A 185 -3.67 -20.09 -8.61
N ILE A 186 -4.22 -19.36 -9.58
CA ILE A 186 -3.80 -19.39 -10.99
C ILE A 186 -3.62 -17.95 -11.48
N ILE A 187 -2.48 -17.64 -12.09
CA ILE A 187 -2.14 -16.32 -12.66
C ILE A 187 -1.80 -16.48 -14.14
N ILE A 188 -2.52 -15.75 -15.00
CA ILE A 188 -2.38 -15.79 -16.46
C ILE A 188 -1.98 -14.41 -16.98
N SER A 189 -0.87 -14.33 -17.70
CA SER A 189 -0.44 -13.08 -18.34
C SER A 189 -1.25 -12.78 -19.61
N SER A 190 -1.52 -11.49 -19.86
CA SER A 190 -2.06 -10.98 -21.12
C SER A 190 -1.06 -11.06 -22.28
N ALA A 191 0.25 -11.16 -22.00
CA ALA A 191 1.32 -11.14 -22.99
C ALA A 191 1.18 -12.29 -24.01
N GLY A 192 1.27 -11.95 -25.30
CA GLY A 192 1.05 -12.89 -26.39
C GLY A 192 -0.42 -13.24 -26.67
N ASN A 193 -1.37 -12.64 -25.94
CA ASN A 193 -2.81 -12.86 -26.06
C ASN A 193 -3.24 -14.36 -26.08
N PRO A 194 -2.83 -15.17 -25.09
CA PRO A 194 -3.15 -16.60 -25.07
C PRO A 194 -4.67 -16.84 -24.98
N PRO A 195 -5.19 -17.96 -25.50
CA PRO A 195 -6.55 -18.41 -25.18
C PRO A 195 -6.68 -18.64 -23.67
N ILE A 196 -7.92 -18.64 -23.16
CA ILE A 196 -8.21 -18.92 -21.76
C ILE A 196 -9.27 -20.02 -21.73
N THR A 197 -8.79 -21.26 -21.81
CA THR A 197 -9.61 -22.46 -21.86
C THR A 197 -9.89 -22.97 -20.45
N LEU A 198 -11.11 -22.78 -19.98
CA LEU A 198 -11.63 -23.47 -18.80
C LEU A 198 -12.11 -24.85 -19.24
N SER A 199 -11.46 -25.91 -18.74
CA SER A 199 -11.89 -27.29 -18.91
C SER A 199 -12.32 -27.88 -17.57
N SER A 200 -13.39 -28.66 -17.54
CA SER A 200 -13.97 -29.18 -16.30
C SER A 200 -14.57 -30.57 -16.51
N THR A 201 -14.53 -31.40 -15.46
CA THR A 201 -14.93 -32.81 -15.48
C THR A 201 -15.78 -33.13 -14.26
N TRP A 202 -16.82 -33.97 -14.39
CA TRP A 202 -17.70 -34.34 -13.28
C TRP A 202 -18.11 -35.82 -13.25
N THR A 203 -18.38 -36.32 -12.05
CA THR A 203 -18.86 -37.69 -11.77
C THR A 203 -20.36 -37.72 -11.52
N ASN A 204 -20.95 -38.92 -11.55
CA ASN A 204 -22.36 -39.17 -11.23
C ASN A 204 -23.35 -38.27 -11.99
N GLY A 205 -23.01 -37.89 -13.23
CA GLY A 205 -23.74 -36.86 -13.98
C GLY A 205 -25.17 -37.24 -14.34
N ASP A 206 -25.50 -38.53 -14.28
CA ASP A 206 -26.84 -39.07 -14.53
C ASP A 206 -27.84 -38.64 -13.40
N TYR A 207 -27.33 -38.22 -12.25
CA TYR A 207 -28.08 -37.63 -11.11
C TYR A 207 -28.23 -36.10 -11.23
N ILE A 208 -27.73 -35.49 -12.31
CA ILE A 208 -27.67 -34.04 -12.51
C ILE A 208 -28.73 -33.61 -13.54
N THR A 209 -29.74 -32.87 -13.07
CA THR A 209 -30.80 -32.32 -13.93
C THR A 209 -30.26 -31.18 -14.80
N LYS A 210 -29.31 -30.39 -14.28
CA LYS A 210 -28.78 -29.21 -14.95
C LYS A 210 -27.35 -28.85 -14.50
N ILE A 211 -26.53 -28.39 -15.44
CA ILE A 211 -25.28 -27.65 -15.14
C ILE A 211 -25.29 -26.32 -15.89
N GLN A 212 -24.99 -25.24 -15.18
CA GLN A 212 -24.78 -23.91 -15.74
C GLN A 212 -23.45 -23.33 -15.27
N LEU A 213 -22.67 -22.71 -16.17
CA LEU A 213 -21.46 -21.96 -15.83
C LEU A 213 -21.83 -20.48 -15.69
N HIS A 214 -21.51 -19.89 -14.54
CA HIS A 214 -21.74 -18.47 -14.23
C HIS A 214 -20.40 -17.74 -14.05
N ARG A 215 -20.39 -16.44 -14.37
CA ARG A 215 -19.36 -15.49 -13.93
C ARG A 215 -19.97 -14.65 -12.79
N LEU A 216 -19.21 -14.40 -11.71
CA LEU A 216 -19.79 -13.95 -10.43
C LEU A 216 -20.44 -12.56 -10.48
N ASP A 217 -19.89 -11.66 -11.28
CA ASP A 217 -20.39 -10.30 -11.54
C ASP A 217 -21.40 -10.23 -12.72
N GLY A 218 -21.75 -11.37 -13.33
CA GLY A 218 -22.87 -11.47 -14.25
C GLY A 218 -22.64 -12.35 -15.48
N GLY A 219 -23.71 -12.96 -15.98
CA GLY A 219 -23.74 -13.80 -17.17
C GLY A 219 -23.68 -15.30 -16.90
N THR A 220 -24.27 -16.07 -17.82
CA THR A 220 -24.39 -17.53 -17.72
C THR A 220 -24.17 -18.20 -19.09
N ILE A 221 -23.70 -19.44 -19.07
CA ILE A 221 -23.71 -20.39 -20.20
C ILE A 221 -24.32 -21.71 -19.70
N ASP A 222 -25.32 -22.24 -20.41
CA ASP A 222 -25.83 -23.58 -20.15
C ASP A 222 -24.81 -24.63 -20.62
N VAL A 223 -24.50 -25.60 -19.75
CA VAL A 223 -23.48 -26.64 -20.01
C VAL A 223 -24.15 -27.96 -20.39
N CYS A 224 -25.17 -28.37 -19.63
CA CYS A 224 -26.04 -29.50 -19.97
C CYS A 224 -27.38 -29.44 -19.22
N THR A 225 -28.37 -30.16 -19.77
CA THR A 225 -29.68 -30.44 -19.18
C THR A 225 -29.94 -31.93 -19.34
N SER A 226 -30.38 -32.63 -18.29
CA SER A 226 -30.38 -34.11 -18.22
C SER A 226 -29.00 -34.67 -18.57
N CYS A 227 -28.03 -34.38 -17.70
CA CYS A 227 -26.63 -34.61 -17.96
C CYS A 227 -26.24 -36.09 -17.89
N THR A 228 -25.01 -36.40 -18.31
CA THR A 228 -24.32 -37.67 -18.02
C THR A 228 -22.96 -37.36 -17.42
N SER A 229 -22.30 -38.34 -16.79
CA SER A 229 -20.89 -38.16 -16.35
C SER A 229 -19.99 -37.79 -17.54
N GLY A 230 -19.16 -36.75 -17.42
CA GLY A 230 -18.49 -36.20 -18.60
C GLY A 230 -17.56 -35.01 -18.36
N SER A 231 -17.35 -34.23 -19.42
CA SER A 231 -16.50 -33.04 -19.40
C SER A 231 -17.01 -31.93 -20.32
N TYR A 232 -16.61 -30.70 -19.98
CA TYR A 232 -16.91 -29.48 -20.74
C TYR A 232 -15.64 -28.65 -20.89
N SER A 233 -15.50 -27.94 -22.01
CA SER A 233 -14.34 -27.07 -22.27
C SER A 233 -14.77 -25.84 -23.07
N VAL A 234 -14.42 -24.66 -22.57
CA VAL A 234 -14.79 -23.37 -23.17
C VAL A 234 -13.59 -22.42 -23.18
N ASN A 235 -13.28 -21.84 -24.34
CA ASN A 235 -12.37 -20.69 -24.43
C ASN A 235 -13.15 -19.43 -24.03
N LEU A 236 -12.97 -19.00 -22.77
CA LEU A 236 -13.74 -17.93 -22.15
C LEU A 236 -13.66 -16.63 -22.96
N LYS A 237 -12.48 -16.29 -23.52
CA LYS A 237 -12.25 -15.10 -24.36
C LYS A 237 -13.15 -14.98 -25.58
N SER A 238 -13.67 -16.09 -26.11
CA SER A 238 -14.58 -16.14 -27.26
C SER A 238 -16.02 -16.47 -26.87
N SER A 239 -16.34 -16.43 -25.57
CA SER A 239 -17.66 -16.74 -25.01
C SER A 239 -18.37 -15.47 -24.50
N SER A 240 -19.63 -15.61 -24.08
CA SER A 240 -20.35 -14.55 -23.35
C SER A 240 -19.72 -14.22 -21.98
N LEU A 241 -18.86 -15.10 -21.44
CA LEU A 241 -18.19 -14.95 -20.15
C LEU A 241 -16.70 -14.60 -20.33
N SER A 242 -16.42 -13.64 -21.20
CA SER A 242 -15.04 -13.23 -21.50
C SER A 242 -14.37 -12.58 -20.28
N PRO A 243 -13.10 -12.94 -19.95
CA PRO A 243 -12.42 -12.44 -18.76
C PRO A 243 -11.96 -10.99 -18.93
N THR A 244 -11.99 -10.25 -17.82
CA THR A 244 -11.47 -8.87 -17.67
C THR A 244 -10.09 -8.88 -17.01
N PHE A 245 -9.39 -7.74 -16.99
CA PHE A 245 -8.19 -7.60 -16.18
C PHE A 245 -8.55 -7.56 -14.68
N GLY A 246 -7.73 -8.19 -13.84
CA GLY A 246 -7.99 -8.40 -12.41
C GLY A 246 -8.20 -9.88 -12.08
N ILE A 247 -8.95 -10.16 -11.01
CA ILE A 247 -9.38 -11.52 -10.66
C ILE A 247 -10.68 -11.83 -11.41
N ASN A 248 -10.77 -13.03 -11.96
CA ASN A 248 -11.94 -13.50 -12.68
C ASN A 248 -12.53 -14.69 -11.92
N GLN A 249 -13.77 -14.54 -11.46
CA GLN A 249 -14.46 -15.48 -10.57
C GLN A 249 -15.64 -16.11 -11.31
N TYR A 250 -15.66 -17.43 -11.34
CA TYR A 250 -16.70 -18.24 -11.97
C TYR A 250 -17.19 -19.30 -10.98
N TYR A 251 -18.35 -19.89 -11.26
CA TYR A 251 -18.78 -21.12 -10.62
C TYR A 251 -19.66 -21.93 -11.55
N TYR A 252 -19.58 -23.26 -11.45
CA TYR A 252 -20.62 -24.14 -11.99
C TYR A 252 -21.72 -24.25 -10.94
N SER A 253 -22.95 -23.90 -11.33
CA SER A 253 -24.15 -24.24 -10.55
C SER A 253 -24.69 -25.57 -11.07
N VAL A 254 -24.87 -26.51 -10.16
CA VAL A 254 -25.28 -27.90 -10.43
C VAL A 254 -26.58 -28.16 -9.69
N GLU A 255 -27.59 -28.60 -10.41
CA GLU A 255 -28.91 -28.98 -9.90
C GLU A 255 -29.04 -30.51 -9.97
N THR A 256 -29.33 -31.17 -8.85
CA THR A 256 -29.51 -32.64 -8.78
C THR A 256 -30.97 -33.07 -8.67
N GLU A 257 -31.28 -34.34 -8.90
CA GLU A 257 -32.67 -34.87 -8.92
C GLU A 257 -33.44 -34.68 -7.60
N ASP A 258 -32.74 -34.50 -6.47
CA ASP A 258 -33.32 -34.15 -5.17
C ASP A 258 -33.65 -32.65 -5.00
N GLY A 259 -33.45 -31.84 -6.05
CA GLY A 259 -33.64 -30.39 -6.05
C GLY A 259 -32.51 -29.61 -5.37
N ALA A 260 -31.44 -30.26 -4.91
CA ALA A 260 -30.32 -29.58 -4.28
C ALA A 260 -29.46 -28.82 -5.30
N VAL A 261 -29.26 -27.53 -5.09
CA VAL A 261 -28.32 -26.71 -5.87
C VAL A 261 -26.96 -26.64 -5.17
N ARG A 262 -25.89 -27.01 -5.86
CA ARG A 262 -24.50 -26.98 -5.40
C ARG A 262 -23.63 -26.12 -6.33
N ASN A 263 -22.74 -25.32 -5.76
CA ASN A 263 -21.88 -24.40 -6.51
C ASN A 263 -20.41 -24.82 -6.41
N TYR A 264 -19.75 -24.99 -7.55
CA TYR A 264 -18.34 -25.40 -7.66
C TYR A 264 -17.52 -24.22 -8.22
N PRO A 265 -16.80 -23.47 -7.37
CA PRO A 265 -16.09 -22.25 -7.75
C PRO A 265 -14.82 -22.52 -8.54
N VAL A 266 -14.51 -21.60 -9.46
CA VAL A 266 -13.25 -21.55 -10.22
C VAL A 266 -12.82 -20.10 -10.32
N ALA A 267 -11.56 -19.80 -9.97
CA ALA A 267 -11.00 -18.47 -10.15
C ALA A 267 -9.60 -18.49 -10.78
N PHE A 268 -9.24 -17.37 -11.39
CA PHE A 268 -7.89 -17.07 -11.84
C PHE A 268 -7.69 -15.56 -11.98
N THR A 269 -6.46 -15.11 -11.74
CA THR A 269 -6.00 -13.76 -12.04
C THR A 269 -5.62 -13.68 -13.53
N TYR A 270 -6.07 -12.64 -14.22
CA TYR A 270 -5.72 -12.38 -15.62
C TYR A 270 -5.41 -10.90 -15.83
N GLY A 271 -4.37 -10.58 -16.60
CA GLY A 271 -4.08 -9.21 -16.99
C GLY A 271 -2.64 -9.00 -17.44
N THR A 272 -2.28 -7.76 -17.72
CA THR A 272 -0.86 -7.35 -17.78
C THR A 272 -0.28 -7.50 -16.37
N LEU A 273 0.94 -8.03 -16.26
CA LEU A 273 1.58 -8.32 -14.97
C LEU A 273 2.84 -7.47 -14.81
N SER A 274 3.14 -7.05 -13.58
CA SER A 274 4.40 -6.34 -13.30
C SER A 274 5.60 -7.21 -13.67
N SER A 275 6.55 -6.64 -14.42
CA SER A 275 7.78 -7.32 -14.85
C SER A 275 8.78 -7.50 -13.70
N ASN A 276 8.69 -6.64 -12.67
CA ASN A 276 9.40 -6.79 -11.41
C ASN A 276 8.50 -6.26 -10.27
N PRO A 277 7.79 -7.14 -9.53
CA PRO A 277 6.89 -6.72 -8.45
C PRO A 277 7.64 -6.19 -7.21
N ASN A 278 8.97 -6.18 -7.21
CA ASN A 278 9.82 -5.59 -6.17
C ASN A 278 10.47 -4.26 -6.59
N ALA A 279 10.26 -3.79 -7.83
CA ALA A 279 10.69 -2.45 -8.27
C ALA A 279 9.60 -1.39 -8.01
N LEU A 280 9.95 -0.09 -8.10
CA LEU A 280 8.93 0.96 -8.19
C LEU A 280 8.12 0.77 -9.48
N GLN A 281 6.80 0.96 -9.43
CA GLN A 281 5.96 0.83 -10.61
C GLN A 281 5.88 2.17 -11.34
N ASP A 282 6.11 2.15 -12.65
CA ASP A 282 5.89 3.31 -13.51
C ASP A 282 4.42 3.77 -13.45
N ASP A 283 4.21 5.08 -13.42
CA ASP A 283 2.90 5.72 -13.17
C ASP A 283 2.19 5.22 -11.88
N GLY A 284 2.93 4.74 -10.87
CA GLY A 284 2.35 4.34 -9.58
C GLY A 284 1.67 5.49 -8.81
N ALA A 285 2.10 6.72 -9.05
CA ALA A 285 1.46 7.93 -8.56
C ALA A 285 1.68 9.10 -9.53
N ALA A 286 1.06 10.25 -9.25
CA ALA A 286 1.42 11.54 -9.83
C ALA A 286 1.34 12.64 -8.77
N ALA A 287 2.17 13.68 -8.90
CA ALA A 287 2.13 14.83 -8.02
C ALA A 287 1.94 16.13 -8.79
N PHE A 288 1.22 17.07 -8.18
CA PHE A 288 1.21 18.49 -8.55
C PHE A 288 1.64 19.30 -7.32
N LEU A 289 2.91 19.71 -7.28
CA LEU A 289 3.47 20.57 -6.24
C LEU A 289 3.13 22.02 -6.58
N ASP A 290 2.29 22.66 -5.78
CA ASP A 290 1.69 23.94 -6.13
C ASP A 290 2.59 25.15 -5.80
N GLY A 291 2.52 26.19 -6.64
CA GLY A 291 3.31 27.41 -6.50
C GLY A 291 2.84 28.41 -5.43
N THR A 292 1.86 28.07 -4.58
CA THR A 292 1.34 28.96 -3.53
C THR A 292 1.66 28.47 -2.12
N TYR A 293 1.77 27.16 -1.93
CA TYR A 293 2.07 26.51 -0.65
C TYR A 293 3.40 25.76 -0.74
N LEU A 294 3.49 24.71 -1.56
CA LEU A 294 4.62 23.76 -1.44
C LEU A 294 5.92 24.21 -2.13
N LEU A 295 5.89 24.92 -3.27
CA LEU A 295 7.14 25.45 -3.85
C LEU A 295 7.81 26.50 -2.94
N PRO A 296 7.08 27.41 -2.25
CA PRO A 296 7.62 28.20 -1.15
C PRO A 296 8.22 27.36 -0.01
N THR A 297 7.61 26.23 0.40
CA THR A 297 8.23 25.33 1.41
C THR A 297 9.55 24.74 0.92
N LEU A 298 9.65 24.33 -0.35
CA LEU A 298 10.91 23.86 -0.93
C LEU A 298 11.97 24.96 -1.03
N SER A 299 11.54 26.22 -1.19
CA SER A 299 12.43 27.39 -1.13
C SER A 299 12.99 27.59 0.29
N ARG A 300 12.14 27.47 1.33
CA ARG A 300 12.57 27.51 2.75
C ARG A 300 13.62 26.45 3.09
N LEU A 301 13.59 25.27 2.47
CA LEU A 301 14.61 24.24 2.66
C LEU A 301 16.00 24.69 2.18
N ILE A 302 16.07 25.44 1.07
CA ILE A 302 17.33 25.94 0.49
C ILE A 302 17.91 27.07 1.35
N GLU A 303 17.07 28.00 1.81
CA GLU A 303 17.48 29.08 2.73
C GLU A 303 18.04 28.51 4.04
N ARG A 304 17.38 27.51 4.63
CA ARG A 304 17.80 26.91 5.90
C ARG A 304 19.03 26.01 5.78
N PHE A 305 19.27 25.44 4.61
CA PHE A 305 20.57 24.85 4.30
C PHE A 305 21.69 25.90 4.26
N ALA A 306 21.43 27.06 3.63
CA ALA A 306 22.39 28.19 3.62
C ALA A 306 22.57 28.84 5.01
N HIS A 307 21.55 28.78 5.87
CA HIS A 307 21.63 29.13 7.30
C HIS A 307 22.43 28.11 8.12
N GLN A 308 22.78 26.96 7.55
CA GLN A 308 23.56 25.88 8.18
C GLN A 308 22.83 25.16 9.33
N ASP A 309 21.49 25.24 9.39
CA ASP A 309 20.66 24.56 10.41
C ASP A 309 20.79 23.04 10.35
N PHE A 310 21.07 22.50 9.15
CA PHE A 310 21.31 21.08 8.91
C PHE A 310 22.39 20.89 7.84
N LYS A 311 22.96 19.68 7.82
CA LYS A 311 23.87 19.17 6.80
C LYS A 311 23.14 18.28 5.82
N ILE A 312 23.66 18.16 4.61
CA ILE A 312 23.27 17.17 3.61
C ILE A 312 24.47 16.26 3.34
N ASN A 313 24.33 14.95 3.52
CA ASN A 313 25.43 13.98 3.43
C ASN A 313 26.64 14.35 4.34
N ASN A 314 26.36 14.92 5.52
CA ASN A 314 27.34 15.49 6.46
C ASN A 314 28.15 16.69 5.91
N GLN A 315 27.71 17.33 4.82
CA GLN A 315 28.28 18.57 4.27
C GLN A 315 27.35 19.78 4.54
N THR A 316 27.93 20.93 4.87
CA THR A 316 27.23 22.23 5.00
C THR A 316 27.11 22.93 3.65
N PHE A 317 26.32 24.01 3.56
CA PHE A 317 26.24 24.84 2.36
C PHE A 317 27.62 25.28 1.84
N ASN A 318 28.50 25.74 2.73
CA ASN A 318 29.84 26.19 2.35
C ASN A 318 30.72 25.03 1.84
N ASP A 319 30.55 23.81 2.34
CA ASP A 319 31.27 22.64 1.82
C ASP A 319 30.88 22.32 0.36
N PHE A 320 29.62 22.51 -0.03
CA PHE A 320 29.18 22.39 -1.44
C PHE A 320 29.68 23.53 -2.32
N ALA A 321 29.61 24.77 -1.82
CA ALA A 321 30.08 25.96 -2.53
C ALA A 321 31.59 25.88 -2.87
N ASN A 322 32.39 25.27 -2.00
CA ASN A 322 33.83 25.04 -2.17
C ASN A 322 34.21 23.65 -2.72
N GLY A 323 33.23 22.79 -3.03
CA GLY A 323 33.45 21.33 -3.17
C GLY A 323 34.13 20.82 -4.46
N ASP A 324 34.24 21.62 -5.52
CA ASP A 324 34.96 21.26 -6.75
C ASP A 324 36.15 22.21 -6.93
N THR A 325 37.37 21.67 -6.76
CA THR A 325 38.64 22.41 -6.81
C THR A 325 39.54 21.89 -7.92
N GLN A 326 40.27 22.80 -8.57
CA GLN A 326 41.32 22.48 -9.53
C GLN A 326 42.60 23.24 -9.19
N THR A 327 43.73 22.72 -9.66
CA THR A 327 45.05 23.37 -9.55
C THR A 327 45.73 23.60 -10.90
N GLY A 328 45.36 22.84 -11.94
CA GLY A 328 45.80 23.10 -13.32
C GLY A 328 44.93 24.18 -13.97
N LYS A 329 45.55 25.09 -14.71
CA LYS A 329 44.85 26.15 -15.46
C LYS A 329 44.69 25.77 -16.94
N PRO A 330 43.66 26.29 -17.64
CA PRO A 330 43.59 26.23 -19.09
C PRO A 330 44.78 26.93 -19.78
N GLY A 331 45.20 26.44 -20.95
CA GLY A 331 46.30 27.04 -21.73
C GLY A 331 45.99 28.40 -22.40
N ASN A 332 44.86 29.02 -22.04
CA ASN A 332 44.49 30.40 -22.40
C ASN A 332 44.52 31.34 -21.17
N CYS A 333 45.11 30.86 -20.07
CA CYS A 333 45.32 31.56 -18.81
C CYS A 333 46.82 31.80 -18.58
N ILE A 334 47.14 32.73 -17.69
CA ILE A 334 48.49 33.02 -17.20
C ILE A 334 48.98 31.81 -16.39
N ASP A 335 50.17 31.30 -16.71
CA ASP A 335 50.78 30.11 -16.06
C ASP A 335 51.89 30.51 -15.07
N TYR A 336 51.60 31.49 -14.20
CA TYR A 336 52.61 32.06 -13.30
C TYR A 336 52.76 31.26 -12.00
N LYS A 337 51.67 30.99 -11.26
CA LYS A 337 51.70 30.23 -9.99
C LYS A 337 50.63 29.15 -9.91
N ASN A 338 50.98 28.06 -9.22
CA ASN A 338 50.05 26.98 -8.87
C ASN A 338 49.34 27.30 -7.55
N PHE A 339 48.01 27.29 -7.57
CA PHE A 339 47.13 27.39 -6.40
C PHE A 339 45.83 26.62 -6.66
N SER A 340 45.06 26.34 -5.61
CA SER A 340 43.72 25.77 -5.77
C SER A 340 42.69 26.86 -6.04
N TYR A 341 41.81 26.63 -7.01
CA TYR A 341 40.66 27.48 -7.31
C TYR A 341 39.38 26.65 -7.51
N LEU A 342 38.22 27.30 -7.41
CA LEU A 342 36.91 26.67 -7.48
C LEU A 342 36.43 26.56 -8.93
N ARG A 343 36.09 25.34 -9.36
CA ARG A 343 35.86 25.01 -10.77
C ARG A 343 34.54 25.52 -11.37
N ASN A 344 33.65 26.08 -10.56
CA ASN A 344 32.30 26.44 -11.01
C ASN A 344 32.22 27.87 -11.58
N TYR A 345 33.32 28.63 -11.53
CA TYR A 345 33.32 30.07 -11.77
C TYR A 345 34.44 30.46 -12.77
N GLY A 346 34.08 30.65 -14.05
CA GLY A 346 35.06 30.97 -15.08
C GLY A 346 34.49 31.01 -16.50
N ASN A 347 35.28 31.52 -17.45
CA ASN A 347 34.87 31.75 -18.84
C ASN A 347 35.16 30.58 -19.81
N HIS A 348 35.53 29.40 -19.31
CA HIS A 348 35.74 28.22 -20.14
C HIS A 348 34.43 27.62 -20.69
N SER A 349 34.49 27.01 -21.88
CA SER A 349 33.31 26.45 -22.55
C SER A 349 32.94 25.05 -22.03
N GLY A 350 32.22 24.99 -20.92
CA GLY A 350 31.77 23.72 -20.34
C GLY A 350 30.61 23.84 -19.34
N GLN A 351 30.37 22.74 -18.62
CA GLN A 351 29.50 22.73 -17.43
C GLN A 351 30.17 23.42 -16.24
N TYR A 352 31.51 23.46 -16.23
CA TYR A 352 32.36 24.06 -15.22
C TYR A 352 33.27 25.11 -15.88
N GLY A 353 33.55 26.20 -15.15
CA GLY A 353 34.30 27.35 -15.63
C GLY A 353 35.68 27.41 -14.98
N ASP A 354 36.72 27.15 -15.78
CA ASP A 354 38.10 27.02 -15.31
C ASP A 354 38.81 28.39 -15.17
N GLY A 355 38.26 29.29 -14.35
CA GLY A 355 38.76 30.67 -14.13
C GLY A 355 38.33 31.69 -15.19
N TYR A 356 38.45 32.98 -14.88
CA TYR A 356 38.13 34.11 -15.77
C TYR A 356 39.38 34.63 -16.45
N CYS A 357 39.83 33.99 -17.52
CA CYS A 357 41.13 34.28 -18.11
C CYS A 357 41.11 35.21 -19.33
N GLY A 358 42.22 35.91 -19.55
CA GLY A 358 42.52 36.66 -20.79
C GLY A 358 41.83 38.02 -20.91
N TYR A 359 41.63 38.74 -19.80
CA TYR A 359 41.07 40.10 -19.82
C TYR A 359 42.19 41.11 -20.02
N HIS A 360 42.22 41.78 -21.16
CA HIS A 360 43.16 42.87 -21.44
C HIS A 360 42.49 44.22 -21.14
N VAL A 361 43.14 45.03 -20.30
CA VAL A 361 42.73 46.40 -19.97
C VAL A 361 43.86 47.36 -20.33
N SER A 362 43.64 48.18 -21.35
CA SER A 362 44.58 49.21 -21.75
C SER A 362 44.73 50.28 -20.68
N ASP A 363 45.93 50.83 -20.51
CA ASP A 363 46.24 51.91 -19.57
C ASP A 363 46.02 51.51 -18.07
N GLY A 364 45.82 50.22 -17.78
CA GLY A 364 45.23 49.68 -16.54
C GLY A 364 46.15 49.59 -15.32
N ALA A 365 47.47 49.63 -15.49
CA ALA A 365 48.44 49.75 -14.41
C ALA A 365 49.23 51.05 -14.51
N GLN A 366 49.13 51.93 -13.50
CA GLN A 366 49.97 53.13 -13.38
C GLN A 366 51.02 52.99 -12.28
N LEU A 367 52.25 53.42 -12.58
CA LEU A 367 53.34 53.60 -11.61
C LEU A 367 53.97 54.98 -11.79
N CYS A 368 54.18 55.70 -10.69
CA CYS A 368 54.84 56.99 -10.64
C CYS A 368 56.06 56.93 -9.70
N ILE A 369 57.17 57.53 -10.12
CA ILE A 369 58.43 57.53 -9.35
C ILE A 369 59.03 58.93 -9.33
N ASP A 370 59.27 59.47 -8.13
CA ASP A 370 60.04 60.69 -7.93
C ASP A 370 61.54 60.44 -8.18
N PHE A 371 62.07 60.99 -9.28
CA PHE A 371 63.50 60.99 -9.54
C PHE A 371 64.17 62.28 -9.05
N PRO A 372 65.35 62.20 -8.41
CA PRO A 372 66.15 63.37 -8.06
C PRO A 372 66.38 64.31 -9.25
N TRP A 373 66.33 65.61 -8.98
CA TRP A 373 66.36 66.69 -9.98
C TRP A 373 67.50 66.50 -11.02
N PRO A 374 67.24 66.63 -12.34
CA PRO A 374 66.15 67.42 -12.95
C PRO A 374 64.92 66.63 -13.44
N VAL A 375 64.83 65.31 -13.25
CA VAL A 375 63.80 64.50 -13.93
C VAL A 375 62.40 64.62 -13.33
N GLY A 376 62.26 64.79 -12.01
CA GLY A 376 60.96 64.97 -11.34
C GLY A 376 60.15 63.67 -11.21
N GLU A 377 58.85 63.81 -10.94
CA GLU A 377 57.91 62.68 -10.94
C GLU A 377 57.71 62.15 -12.37
N VAL A 378 58.09 60.90 -12.60
CA VAL A 378 57.85 60.21 -13.88
C VAL A 378 56.78 59.15 -13.66
N CYS A 379 55.57 59.45 -14.14
CA CYS A 379 54.48 58.49 -14.27
C CYS A 379 54.54 57.78 -15.62
N SER A 380 54.26 56.48 -15.61
CA SER A 380 53.96 55.68 -16.80
C SER A 380 52.72 54.83 -16.56
N LYS A 381 52.04 54.48 -17.63
CA LYS A 381 51.04 53.43 -17.63
C LYS A 381 51.51 52.23 -18.44
N SER A 382 50.88 51.08 -18.20
CA SER A 382 51.05 49.83 -18.93
C SER A 382 49.68 49.19 -19.12
N ASP A 383 49.49 48.59 -20.28
CA ASP A 383 48.37 47.70 -20.57
C ASP A 383 48.53 46.41 -19.77
N VAL A 384 47.41 45.83 -19.31
CA VAL A 384 47.41 44.68 -18.40
C VAL A 384 46.55 43.56 -18.95
N THR A 385 47.13 42.39 -19.17
CA THR A 385 46.37 41.14 -19.34
C THR A 385 46.22 40.45 -17.98
N LEU A 386 45.03 39.97 -17.64
CA LEU A 386 44.75 39.39 -16.33
C LEU A 386 43.72 38.27 -16.32
N ASP A 387 43.83 37.45 -15.28
CA ASP A 387 42.97 36.34 -14.96
C ASP A 387 42.45 36.44 -13.52
N VAL A 388 41.17 36.14 -13.30
CA VAL A 388 40.58 36.07 -11.95
C VAL A 388 40.07 34.68 -11.64
N PHE A 389 40.42 34.18 -10.46
CA PHE A 389 40.03 32.87 -9.95
C PHE A 389 39.36 33.02 -8.59
N VAL A 390 38.15 32.47 -8.42
CA VAL A 390 37.53 32.36 -7.10
C VAL A 390 38.17 31.19 -6.37
N THR A 391 38.71 31.40 -5.18
CA THR A 391 39.44 30.40 -4.40
C THR A 391 38.70 29.96 -3.14
N GLY A 392 37.75 30.77 -2.67
CA GLY A 392 36.87 30.46 -1.55
C GLY A 392 35.51 31.16 -1.66
N VAL A 393 34.47 30.52 -1.16
CA VAL A 393 33.13 31.10 -0.96
C VAL A 393 32.70 30.87 0.49
N ASN A 394 32.31 31.93 1.18
CA ASN A 394 31.78 31.85 2.54
C ASN A 394 30.49 32.66 2.68
N ILE A 395 29.38 31.96 2.90
CA ILE A 395 28.08 32.53 3.24
C ILE A 395 27.88 32.38 4.75
N PRO A 396 27.74 33.48 5.52
CA PRO A 396 27.37 33.42 6.92
C PRO A 396 25.88 33.05 7.07
N ALA A 397 25.50 32.43 8.19
CA ALA A 397 24.11 32.07 8.47
C ALA A 397 23.20 33.31 8.62
N GLU A 398 23.61 34.24 9.49
CA GLU A 398 22.92 35.50 9.75
C GLU A 398 23.76 36.71 9.28
N ALA A 399 23.07 37.81 8.97
CA ALA A 399 23.67 39.14 8.81
C ALA A 399 22.88 40.15 9.68
N ASP A 400 23.58 40.84 10.58
CA ASP A 400 22.99 41.77 11.57
C ASP A 400 21.81 41.18 12.38
N GLY A 401 21.84 39.88 12.69
CA GLY A 401 20.74 39.18 13.39
C GLY A 401 19.50 38.93 12.52
N ASN A 402 19.66 38.89 11.20
CA ASN A 402 18.61 38.56 10.23
C ASN A 402 19.05 37.38 9.34
N GLU A 403 18.08 36.59 8.88
CA GLU A 403 18.26 35.55 7.85
C GLU A 403 19.00 36.14 6.63
N ASN A 404 20.17 35.56 6.30
CA ASN A 404 21.10 36.13 5.32
C ASN A 404 20.69 35.86 3.86
N ILE A 405 20.27 34.62 3.59
CA ILE A 405 19.85 34.16 2.25
C ILE A 405 18.34 34.00 2.23
N GLY A 406 17.70 34.50 1.17
CA GLY A 406 16.31 34.25 0.85
C GLY A 406 16.16 33.56 -0.51
N ALA A 407 15.13 32.73 -0.69
CA ALA A 407 14.82 32.05 -1.94
C ALA A 407 13.30 32.01 -2.18
N ASP A 408 12.89 32.11 -3.43
CA ASP A 408 11.49 31.94 -3.85
C ASP A 408 11.42 31.26 -5.22
N ILE A 409 10.67 30.16 -5.31
CA ILE A 409 10.48 29.33 -6.51
C ILE A 409 9.00 29.40 -6.89
N SER A 410 8.71 30.03 -8.03
CA SER A 410 7.35 30.20 -8.54
C SER A 410 7.27 29.86 -10.03
N ILE A 411 6.06 29.66 -10.57
CA ILE A 411 5.84 29.35 -11.99
C ILE A 411 4.76 30.31 -12.50
N PRO A 412 5.12 31.43 -13.15
CA PRO A 412 4.16 32.47 -13.54
C PRO A 412 3.11 32.00 -14.54
N ALA A 413 1.91 32.57 -14.45
CA ALA A 413 0.78 32.32 -15.34
C ALA A 413 1.15 32.39 -16.83
N GLY A 414 0.73 31.39 -17.60
CA GLY A 414 1.00 31.28 -19.04
C GLY A 414 2.43 30.88 -19.40
N THR A 415 3.32 30.59 -18.45
CA THR A 415 4.70 30.17 -18.71
C THR A 415 4.92 28.66 -18.46
N THR A 416 6.00 28.12 -19.03
CA THR A 416 6.52 26.76 -18.75
C THR A 416 7.95 26.82 -18.20
N GLN A 417 8.32 27.92 -17.56
CA GLN A 417 9.59 28.12 -16.87
C GLN A 417 9.31 28.36 -15.39
N ALA A 418 10.18 27.85 -14.51
CA ALA A 418 10.21 28.33 -13.14
C ALA A 418 10.95 29.65 -13.09
N ARG A 419 10.39 30.61 -12.35
CA ARG A 419 11.09 31.76 -11.83
C ARG A 419 11.74 31.34 -10.51
N VAL A 420 13.04 31.59 -10.38
CA VAL A 420 13.76 31.45 -9.11
C VAL A 420 14.37 32.79 -8.74
N ASP A 421 13.88 33.39 -7.66
CA ASP A 421 14.48 34.57 -7.04
C ASP A 421 15.45 34.11 -5.95
N LEU A 422 16.71 34.55 -6.03
CA LEU A 422 17.72 34.37 -4.99
C LEU A 422 18.07 35.71 -4.35
N LYS A 423 18.04 35.76 -3.02
CA LYS A 423 18.18 36.98 -2.22
C LYS A 423 19.34 36.82 -1.23
N GLY A 424 20.14 37.86 -1.02
CA GLY A 424 21.30 37.79 -0.12
C GLY A 424 21.65 39.14 0.54
N ARG A 425 22.13 39.11 1.79
CA ARG A 425 22.62 40.31 2.51
C ARG A 425 24.14 40.39 2.53
N LYS A 426 24.81 39.26 2.82
CA LYS A 426 26.27 39.09 2.90
C LYS A 426 26.69 37.82 2.17
N ALA A 427 27.74 37.96 1.37
CA ALA A 427 28.47 36.87 0.76
C ALA A 427 29.94 37.30 0.69
N TYR A 428 30.85 36.41 1.10
CA TYR A 428 32.29 36.65 1.04
C TYR A 428 32.91 35.72 0.00
N LEU A 429 33.72 36.27 -0.89
CA LEU A 429 34.49 35.53 -1.89
C LEU A 429 35.98 35.82 -1.69
N ASP A 430 36.80 34.79 -1.56
CA ASP A 430 38.25 34.91 -1.67
C ASP A 430 38.64 34.77 -3.15
N LEU A 431 39.45 35.69 -3.65
CA LEU A 431 39.86 35.79 -5.05
C LEU A 431 41.39 35.76 -5.16
N LYS A 432 41.90 35.02 -6.14
CA LYS A 432 43.26 35.19 -6.67
C LYS A 432 43.18 35.87 -8.03
N ILE A 433 44.00 36.89 -8.21
CA ILE A 433 44.15 37.61 -9.48
C ILE A 433 45.59 37.43 -9.94
N GLU A 434 45.79 36.88 -11.14
CA GLU A 434 47.08 36.97 -11.83
C GLU A 434 47.01 38.06 -12.89
N ALA A 435 48.08 38.83 -13.01
CA ALA A 435 48.20 39.87 -14.02
C ALA A 435 49.59 39.84 -14.65
N THR A 436 49.64 40.01 -15.97
CA THR A 436 50.83 40.23 -16.77
C THR A 436 50.80 41.68 -17.27
N LEU A 437 51.88 42.42 -17.03
CA LEU A 437 52.06 43.74 -17.65
C LEU A 437 52.47 43.54 -19.11
N ASP A 438 51.62 43.96 -20.04
CA ASP A 438 51.86 43.83 -21.48
C ASP A 438 52.98 44.80 -21.92
N ASP A 439 53.07 45.96 -21.26
CA ASP A 439 54.09 47.00 -21.47
C ASP A 439 54.98 47.25 -20.22
N GLY A 440 56.13 47.90 -20.41
CA GLY A 440 57.05 48.22 -19.31
C GLY A 440 56.69 49.52 -18.57
N LEU A 441 56.79 49.50 -17.23
CA LEU A 441 56.58 50.69 -16.40
C LEU A 441 57.91 51.43 -16.11
N VAL A 442 57.81 52.76 -16.20
CA VAL A 442 58.81 53.81 -15.94
C VAL A 442 60.12 53.56 -16.68
N CYS A 443 60.10 53.85 -17.98
CA CYS A 443 61.21 53.59 -18.91
C CYS A 443 62.09 54.82 -19.17
N VAL A 444 63.18 54.96 -18.41
CA VAL A 444 64.20 56.01 -18.58
C VAL A 444 65.52 55.37 -19.00
N GLY A 445 65.63 55.05 -20.30
CA GLY A 445 66.76 54.29 -20.87
C GLY A 445 66.66 52.77 -20.64
N ALA A 446 66.15 52.35 -19.48
CA ALA A 446 65.60 51.02 -19.21
C ALA A 446 64.32 51.19 -18.37
N CYS A 447 63.43 50.20 -18.41
CA CYS A 447 62.20 50.18 -17.60
C CYS A 447 62.49 49.67 -16.18
N VAL A 448 61.88 50.32 -15.18
CA VAL A 448 61.97 49.90 -13.77
C VAL A 448 61.19 48.60 -13.54
N VAL A 449 60.09 48.42 -14.26
CA VAL A 449 59.38 47.13 -14.37
C VAL A 449 59.27 46.79 -15.86
N SER A 450 59.66 45.59 -16.26
CA SER A 450 59.65 45.17 -17.67
C SER A 450 58.27 44.71 -18.14
N ALA A 451 58.00 44.83 -19.44
CA ALA A 451 56.94 44.05 -20.10
C ALA A 451 57.14 42.56 -19.84
N GLY A 452 56.05 41.80 -19.72
CA GLY A 452 56.06 40.41 -19.28
C GLY A 452 56.37 40.24 -17.78
N THR A 453 56.21 41.28 -16.96
CA THR A 453 56.20 41.11 -15.50
C THR A 453 54.88 40.50 -15.07
N GLU A 454 54.95 39.39 -14.35
CA GLU A 454 53.80 38.69 -13.79
C GLU A 454 53.66 39.04 -12.31
N ILE A 455 52.42 39.19 -11.85
CA ILE A 455 52.07 39.57 -10.48
C ILE A 455 50.88 38.71 -10.04
N LEU A 456 50.98 38.09 -8.87
CA LEU A 456 49.88 37.41 -8.19
C LEU A 456 49.37 38.30 -7.05
N PHE A 457 48.07 38.51 -6.99
CA PHE A 457 47.38 39.20 -5.90
C PHE A 457 46.38 38.29 -5.20
N ASP A 458 46.20 38.50 -3.90
CA ASP A 458 45.00 38.10 -3.16
C ASP A 458 44.05 39.30 -3.04
N ALA A 459 42.76 39.06 -3.24
CA ALA A 459 41.69 40.03 -3.06
C ALA A 459 40.45 39.36 -2.46
N LYS A 460 39.50 40.15 -1.98
CA LYS A 460 38.22 39.66 -1.46
C LYS A 460 37.06 40.43 -2.07
N ALA A 461 35.94 39.76 -2.28
CA ALA A 461 34.67 40.41 -2.60
C ALA A 461 33.68 40.25 -1.43
N GLU A 462 32.89 41.29 -1.16
CA GLU A 462 31.85 41.29 -0.13
C GLU A 462 30.57 41.96 -0.65
N LEU A 463 29.44 41.26 -0.53
CA LEU A 463 28.13 41.83 -0.81
C LEU A 463 27.74 42.83 0.29
N ASN A 464 27.20 43.99 -0.09
CA ASN A 464 26.83 45.09 0.81
C ASN A 464 27.98 45.54 1.73
N ARG A 465 29.22 45.67 1.24
CA ARG A 465 30.32 46.20 2.08
C ARG A 465 30.17 47.71 2.31
N SER A 466 29.90 48.45 1.24
CA SER A 466 29.75 49.92 1.23
C SER A 466 28.30 50.39 1.32
N TYR A 467 27.36 49.46 1.51
CA TYR A 467 25.92 49.67 1.39
C TYR A 467 25.18 49.08 2.61
N PRO A 468 23.91 49.49 2.86
CA PRO A 468 23.08 48.83 3.87
C PRO A 468 22.89 47.33 3.57
N ASN A 469 22.81 46.50 4.62
CA ASN A 469 22.65 45.03 4.54
C ASN A 469 21.23 44.57 4.16
N ASP A 470 20.64 45.24 3.17
CA ASP A 470 19.36 44.87 2.54
C ASP A 470 19.52 43.63 1.65
N LEU A 471 18.42 42.89 1.49
CA LEU A 471 18.37 41.71 0.61
C LEU A 471 18.48 42.12 -0.87
N ARG A 472 19.63 41.85 -1.49
CA ARG A 472 19.84 42.00 -2.94
C ARG A 472 19.21 40.85 -3.69
N THR A 473 18.43 41.13 -4.73
CA THR A 473 17.65 40.12 -5.46
C THR A 473 18.22 39.84 -6.85
N SER A 474 18.52 38.57 -7.12
CA SER A 474 18.70 38.01 -8.46
C SER A 474 17.44 37.25 -8.86
N THR A 475 17.05 37.31 -10.12
CA THR A 475 15.91 36.55 -10.68
C THR A 475 16.37 35.75 -11.89
N SER A 476 16.12 34.44 -11.91
CA SER A 476 16.35 33.58 -13.07
C SER A 476 15.06 32.95 -13.61
N PHE A 477 15.03 32.68 -14.91
CA PHE A 477 13.99 31.91 -15.59
C PHE A 477 14.59 30.62 -16.14
N SER A 478 14.09 29.49 -15.65
CA SER A 478 14.71 28.19 -15.84
C SER A 478 13.73 27.12 -16.31
N THR A 479 14.21 26.21 -17.16
CA THR A 479 13.51 24.98 -17.47
C THR A 479 13.71 23.98 -16.34
N LEU A 480 12.64 23.29 -15.94
CA LEU A 480 12.70 22.21 -14.95
C LEU A 480 12.36 20.88 -15.58
N SER A 481 13.28 19.94 -15.39
CA SER A 481 13.27 18.59 -15.94
C SER A 481 13.67 17.57 -14.86
N SER A 482 13.42 16.30 -15.12
CA SER A 482 13.89 15.16 -14.33
C SER A 482 14.59 14.13 -15.21
N ASP A 483 15.66 13.52 -14.69
CA ASP A 483 16.43 12.49 -15.38
C ASP A 483 15.83 11.08 -15.22
N SER A 484 16.49 10.06 -15.79
CA SER A 484 16.09 8.65 -15.67
C SER A 484 16.26 8.06 -14.26
N SER A 485 16.99 8.74 -13.39
CA SER A 485 17.22 8.40 -11.99
C SER A 485 16.26 9.14 -11.05
N GLY A 486 15.35 9.95 -11.57
CA GLY A 486 14.39 10.75 -10.81
C GLY A 486 14.95 12.01 -10.17
N ASN A 487 16.20 12.40 -10.50
CA ASN A 487 16.78 13.67 -10.05
C ASN A 487 16.12 14.82 -10.81
N LEU A 488 15.80 15.91 -10.12
CA LEU A 488 15.55 17.21 -10.74
C LEU A 488 16.82 17.74 -11.42
N LYS A 489 16.61 18.47 -12.50
CA LYS A 489 17.57 19.36 -13.13
C LYS A 489 16.90 20.68 -13.50
N LEU A 490 17.46 21.76 -12.95
CA LEU A 490 17.18 23.15 -13.31
C LEU A 490 18.20 23.59 -14.36
N THR A 491 17.78 24.38 -15.35
CA THR A 491 18.71 25.00 -16.32
C THR A 491 18.19 26.35 -16.79
N ILE A 492 19.04 27.37 -16.67
CA ILE A 492 18.79 28.74 -17.14
C ILE A 492 18.94 28.74 -18.67
N ALA A 493 17.91 29.19 -19.39
CA ALA A 493 17.85 28.99 -20.84
C ALA A 493 18.94 29.76 -21.61
N ASN A 494 19.35 30.93 -21.11
CA ASN A 494 20.51 31.68 -21.57
C ASN A 494 21.03 32.59 -20.42
N PRO A 495 22.09 32.22 -19.67
CA PRO A 495 22.56 33.02 -18.53
C PRO A 495 23.19 34.36 -18.94
N ASP A 496 23.53 34.56 -20.22
CA ASP A 496 24.01 35.84 -20.75
C ASP A 496 22.88 36.83 -21.12
N ASP A 497 21.61 36.41 -21.09
CA ASP A 497 20.44 37.28 -21.34
C ASP A 497 19.89 37.84 -20.01
N PRO A 498 19.89 39.17 -19.80
CA PRO A 498 19.29 39.79 -18.62
C PRO A 498 17.79 39.51 -18.44
N GLY A 499 17.09 39.11 -19.51
CA GLY A 499 15.70 38.65 -19.48
C GLY A 499 15.53 37.19 -19.03
N GLN A 500 16.62 36.42 -18.87
CA GLN A 500 16.63 35.06 -18.33
C GLN A 500 17.43 34.94 -17.03
N LEU A 501 18.40 35.82 -16.77
CA LEU A 501 19.14 35.92 -15.51
C LEU A 501 19.46 37.40 -15.18
N SER A 502 18.67 38.00 -14.29
CA SER A 502 18.83 39.38 -13.84
C SER A 502 19.80 39.46 -12.66
N ILE A 503 21.04 39.86 -12.93
CA ILE A 503 22.13 39.95 -11.93
C ILE A 503 22.33 41.35 -11.34
N ALA A 504 21.65 42.37 -11.87
CA ALA A 504 22.07 43.77 -11.73
C ALA A 504 22.15 44.27 -10.28
N ASP A 505 21.21 43.86 -9.42
CA ASP A 505 21.18 44.27 -8.01
C ASP A 505 22.29 43.61 -7.18
N TRP A 506 22.67 42.37 -7.48
CA TRP A 506 23.87 41.74 -6.90
C TRP A 506 25.15 42.38 -7.43
N ASN A 507 25.23 42.61 -8.74
CA ASN A 507 26.41 43.20 -9.39
C ASN A 507 26.74 44.58 -8.81
N ASN A 508 25.73 45.44 -8.62
CA ASN A 508 25.93 46.83 -8.23
C ASN A 508 26.23 47.03 -6.73
N HIS A 509 26.13 45.96 -5.92
CA HIS A 509 26.33 46.00 -4.47
C HIS A 509 27.39 44.98 -3.98
N LEU A 510 28.13 44.35 -4.89
CA LEU A 510 29.34 43.59 -4.56
C LEU A 510 30.54 44.55 -4.64
N ASP A 511 31.31 44.66 -3.56
CA ASP A 511 32.53 45.47 -3.54
C ASP A 511 33.76 44.56 -3.41
N VAL A 512 34.85 44.88 -4.13
CA VAL A 512 36.13 44.17 -4.03
C VAL A 512 37.16 45.01 -3.30
N TYR A 513 37.92 44.37 -2.40
CA TYR A 513 38.76 45.00 -1.38
C TYR A 513 39.91 44.09 -0.94
N ASP A 514 40.72 44.55 0.03
CA ASP A 514 41.90 43.85 0.58
C ASP A 514 42.93 43.39 -0.51
N LEU A 515 42.93 44.03 -1.68
CA LEU A 515 43.83 43.69 -2.79
C LEU A 515 45.30 43.85 -2.35
N SER A 516 46.06 42.77 -2.39
CA SER A 516 47.41 42.67 -1.85
C SER A 516 48.31 41.82 -2.74
N VAL A 517 49.55 42.27 -3.00
CA VAL A 517 50.54 41.50 -3.76
C VAL A 517 51.02 40.31 -2.94
N GLN A 518 51.00 39.12 -3.53
CA GLN A 518 51.50 37.87 -2.94
C GLN A 518 52.86 37.46 -3.53
N ASP A 519 53.05 37.61 -4.84
CA ASP A 519 54.29 37.24 -5.55
C ASP A 519 54.41 38.04 -6.85
N THR A 520 55.63 38.23 -7.36
CA THR A 520 55.88 38.84 -8.68
C THR A 520 57.25 38.45 -9.25
N THR A 521 57.39 38.44 -10.58
CA THR A 521 58.70 38.29 -11.24
C THR A 521 59.61 39.52 -11.11
N SER A 522 59.10 40.67 -10.63
CA SER A 522 59.89 41.89 -10.44
C SER A 522 60.41 42.08 -9.02
N TRP A 523 61.70 42.39 -8.88
CA TRP A 523 62.34 42.69 -7.60
C TRP A 523 61.94 44.04 -6.97
N VAL A 524 61.16 44.86 -7.68
CA VAL A 524 60.72 46.22 -7.24
C VAL A 524 59.35 46.18 -6.54
N ALA A 525 58.95 45.00 -6.03
CA ALA A 525 57.60 44.72 -5.54
C ALA A 525 57.07 45.71 -4.47
N ASP A 526 57.93 46.18 -3.55
CA ASP A 526 57.55 47.11 -2.48
C ASP A 526 57.00 48.46 -2.97
N MET A 527 57.22 48.83 -4.25
CA MET A 527 56.68 50.07 -4.84
C MET A 527 55.30 49.90 -5.51
N LEU A 528 54.76 48.68 -5.58
CA LEU A 528 53.55 48.37 -6.36
C LEU A 528 52.23 48.87 -5.74
N SER A 529 52.23 49.65 -4.66
CA SER A 529 51.00 50.16 -4.04
C SER A 529 50.16 51.07 -4.96
N SER A 530 50.81 51.80 -5.89
CA SER A 530 50.12 52.55 -6.96
C SER A 530 49.50 51.62 -8.01
N VAL A 531 50.21 50.56 -8.40
CA VAL A 531 49.73 49.53 -9.34
C VAL A 531 48.56 48.73 -8.76
N VAL A 532 48.62 48.38 -7.47
CA VAL A 532 47.50 47.80 -6.70
C VAL A 532 46.27 48.71 -6.76
N ASN A 533 46.42 50.00 -6.49
CA ASN A 533 45.30 50.94 -6.56
C ASN A 533 44.75 51.09 -8.00
N SER A 534 45.60 51.06 -9.03
CA SER A 534 45.19 51.10 -10.44
C SER A 534 44.33 49.87 -10.80
N ILE A 535 44.85 48.67 -10.54
CA ILE A 535 44.18 47.39 -10.82
C ILE A 535 42.87 47.26 -10.01
N GLY A 536 42.87 47.68 -8.74
CA GLY A 536 41.68 47.62 -7.89
C GLY A 536 40.52 48.50 -8.37
N ASN A 537 40.80 49.67 -8.93
CA ASN A 537 39.76 50.62 -9.35
C ASN A 537 39.28 50.40 -10.80
N ASP A 538 40.20 50.20 -11.76
CA ASP A 538 39.86 50.26 -13.19
C ASP A 538 39.54 48.89 -13.81
N ILE A 539 39.99 47.79 -13.19
CA ILE A 539 39.98 46.46 -13.80
C ILE A 539 38.87 45.57 -13.23
N VAL A 540 38.78 45.47 -11.89
CA VAL A 540 37.84 44.54 -11.23
C VAL A 540 36.36 44.74 -11.66
N PRO A 541 35.84 45.97 -11.83
CA PRO A 541 34.47 46.18 -12.30
C PRO A 541 34.14 45.55 -13.67
N GLN A 542 35.16 45.27 -14.51
CA GLN A 542 34.97 44.70 -15.85
C GLN A 542 34.71 43.18 -15.83
N VAL A 543 35.23 42.47 -14.81
CA VAL A 543 35.04 41.02 -14.59
C VAL A 543 33.95 40.69 -13.58
N GLN A 544 33.67 41.63 -12.66
CA GLN A 544 32.67 41.53 -11.58
C GLN A 544 31.32 40.96 -12.03
N GLY A 545 30.74 41.47 -13.13
CA GLY A 545 29.45 40.98 -13.64
C GLY A 545 29.45 39.52 -14.09
N LYS A 546 30.59 38.98 -14.52
CA LYS A 546 30.72 37.57 -14.90
C LYS A 546 30.89 36.67 -13.67
N ILE A 547 31.70 37.11 -12.70
CA ILE A 547 31.87 36.46 -11.39
C ILE A 547 30.50 36.32 -10.70
N VAL A 548 29.75 37.41 -10.59
CA VAL A 548 28.40 37.42 -10.00
C VAL A 548 27.45 36.50 -10.75
N ARG A 549 27.42 36.57 -12.09
CA ARG A 549 26.53 35.75 -12.93
C ARG A 549 26.77 34.26 -12.74
N ASP A 550 28.01 33.79 -12.79
CA ASP A 550 28.26 32.35 -12.74
C ASP A 550 28.11 31.78 -11.33
N ILE A 551 28.33 32.59 -10.28
CA ILE A 551 27.97 32.25 -8.89
C ILE A 551 26.45 32.07 -8.74
N LEU A 552 25.67 33.02 -9.27
CA LEU A 552 24.20 32.94 -9.24
C LEU A 552 23.67 31.77 -10.09
N LYS A 553 24.33 31.47 -11.21
CA LYS A 553 24.05 30.28 -12.04
C LYS A 553 24.34 29.00 -11.28
N ASP A 554 25.52 28.87 -10.66
CA ASP A 554 25.94 27.66 -9.94
C ASP A 554 25.03 27.37 -8.72
N PHE A 555 24.65 28.41 -7.98
CA PHE A 555 23.67 28.26 -6.91
C PHE A 555 22.37 27.64 -7.44
N ASN A 556 21.83 28.18 -8.54
CA ASN A 556 20.55 27.75 -9.10
C ASN A 556 20.62 26.36 -9.76
N GLU A 557 21.64 26.08 -10.56
CA GLU A 557 21.75 24.86 -11.37
C GLU A 557 22.40 23.68 -10.63
N ARG A 558 23.27 23.93 -9.65
CA ARG A 558 24.01 22.91 -8.89
C ARG A 558 23.56 22.83 -7.43
N ILE A 559 23.74 23.88 -6.64
CA ILE A 559 23.59 23.80 -5.17
C ILE A 559 22.13 23.60 -4.76
N ALA A 560 21.21 24.45 -5.23
CA ALA A 560 19.77 24.32 -4.97
C ALA A 560 19.22 22.98 -5.48
N VAL A 561 19.69 22.52 -6.65
CA VAL A 561 19.31 21.23 -7.23
C VAL A 561 19.80 20.05 -6.36
N GLN A 562 21.00 20.13 -5.79
CA GLN A 562 21.52 19.12 -4.86
C GLN A 562 20.71 19.04 -3.56
N VAL A 563 20.27 20.17 -3.00
CA VAL A 563 19.38 20.21 -1.83
C VAL A 563 18.07 19.48 -2.09
N LEU A 564 17.41 19.79 -3.22
CA LEU A 564 16.14 19.17 -3.59
C LEU A 564 16.30 17.68 -3.94
N ASN A 565 17.39 17.32 -4.63
CA ASN A 565 17.68 15.93 -5.00
C ASN A 565 18.06 15.06 -3.80
N ALA A 566 18.61 15.59 -2.72
CA ALA A 566 18.82 14.82 -1.49
C ALA A 566 17.49 14.32 -0.92
N ALA A 567 16.48 15.19 -0.83
CA ALA A 567 15.14 14.80 -0.35
C ALA A 567 14.48 13.78 -1.28
N LEU A 568 14.51 14.03 -2.60
CA LEU A 568 13.95 13.11 -3.60
C LEU A 568 14.67 11.75 -3.65
N THR A 569 15.99 11.73 -3.46
CA THR A 569 16.76 10.47 -3.40
C THR A 569 16.34 9.66 -2.19
N SER A 570 16.21 10.28 -1.01
CA SER A 570 15.77 9.58 0.21
C SER A 570 14.36 9.01 0.08
N LEU A 571 13.43 9.75 -0.53
CA LEU A 571 12.07 9.25 -0.80
C LEU A 571 12.04 8.07 -1.80
N ALA A 572 13.07 7.91 -2.64
CA ALA A 572 13.23 6.81 -3.58
C ALA A 572 14.03 5.61 -3.00
N SER A 573 15.07 5.87 -2.20
CA SER A 573 15.94 4.83 -1.63
C SER A 573 15.41 4.30 -0.30
N ASP A 574 14.96 5.19 0.57
CA ASP A 574 14.66 4.91 1.97
C ASP A 574 13.14 4.85 2.16
N GLY A 575 12.42 5.86 1.66
CA GLY A 575 10.96 5.96 1.67
C GLY A 575 10.36 6.37 3.01
N VAL A 576 9.03 6.42 3.04
CA VAL A 576 8.25 6.76 4.22
C VAL A 576 7.73 5.48 4.88
N THR A 577 8.26 5.16 6.06
CA THR A 577 7.80 4.02 6.87
C THR A 577 6.41 4.29 7.44
N LEU A 578 5.46 3.39 7.21
CA LEU A 578 4.14 3.42 7.82
C LEU A 578 4.05 2.28 8.85
N GLN A 579 3.90 2.61 10.12
CA GLN A 579 3.72 1.63 11.18
C GLN A 579 2.29 1.09 11.17
N LEU A 580 2.12 -0.23 11.09
CA LEU A 580 0.82 -0.86 11.26
C LEU A 580 0.45 -0.93 12.76
N PRO A 581 -0.78 -0.59 13.17
CA PRO A 581 -1.13 -0.50 14.59
C PRO A 581 -1.05 -1.81 15.37
N ASP A 582 -0.65 -1.70 16.64
CA ASP A 582 -0.62 -2.79 17.64
C ASP A 582 -1.93 -3.59 17.72
N TYR A 583 -3.07 -2.95 17.46
CA TYR A 583 -4.42 -3.56 17.56
C TYR A 583 -4.82 -4.39 16.34
N LEU A 584 -4.06 -4.35 15.24
CA LEU A 584 -4.33 -5.21 14.08
C LEU A 584 -4.09 -6.69 14.44
N PRO A 585 -4.78 -7.64 13.76
CA PRO A 585 -4.52 -9.06 13.97
C PRO A 585 -3.06 -9.39 13.67
N ALA A 586 -2.45 -10.25 14.48
CA ALA A 586 -1.22 -10.90 14.08
C ALA A 586 -1.46 -11.66 12.75
N PRO A 587 -0.59 -11.50 11.74
CA PRO A 587 0.75 -10.92 11.81
C PRO A 587 0.89 -9.45 11.39
N LEU A 588 -0.20 -8.74 11.05
CA LEU A 588 -0.13 -7.37 10.53
C LEU A 588 0.46 -6.39 11.56
N ASN A 589 0.17 -6.57 12.86
CA ASN A 589 0.80 -5.80 13.94
C ASN A 589 2.28 -6.15 14.22
N GLN A 590 2.93 -6.90 13.31
CA GLN A 590 4.37 -7.20 13.35
C GLN A 590 5.07 -6.78 12.04
N MET A 591 4.42 -5.96 11.21
CA MET A 591 4.90 -5.57 9.89
C MET A 591 4.90 -4.05 9.71
N ASP A 592 6.09 -3.47 9.53
CA ASP A 592 6.23 -2.10 9.04
C ASP A 592 6.10 -2.08 7.51
N LEU A 593 5.28 -1.14 7.01
CA LEU A 593 5.19 -0.84 5.59
C LEU A 593 6.13 0.29 5.21
N ASN A 594 6.42 0.44 3.93
CA ASN A 594 7.24 1.53 3.41
C ASN A 594 6.74 1.96 2.03
N ALA A 595 6.41 3.24 1.88
CA ALA A 595 6.03 3.87 0.63
C ALA A 595 7.21 4.64 0.03
N LYS A 596 7.61 4.28 -1.19
CA LYS A 596 8.72 4.90 -1.93
C LYS A 596 8.20 5.57 -3.19
N ILE A 597 8.73 6.74 -3.50
CA ILE A 597 8.39 7.53 -4.69
C ILE A 597 9.63 8.09 -5.36
N GLN A 598 9.60 8.15 -6.69
CA GLN A 598 10.67 8.69 -7.53
C GLN A 598 10.04 9.48 -8.68
N LEU A 599 10.64 10.60 -9.10
CA LEU A 599 10.16 11.32 -10.28
C LEU A 599 10.30 10.45 -11.53
N SER A 600 9.26 10.38 -12.37
CA SER A 600 9.43 9.88 -13.74
C SER A 600 10.28 10.85 -14.56
N GLN A 601 11.02 10.35 -15.55
CA GLN A 601 11.83 11.19 -16.45
C GLN A 601 10.93 12.13 -17.26
N SER A 602 11.18 13.44 -17.20
CA SER A 602 10.35 14.46 -17.86
C SER A 602 11.19 15.66 -18.28
N THR A 603 10.97 16.19 -19.49
CA THR A 603 11.61 17.43 -19.96
C THR A 603 10.78 18.68 -19.66
N ASN A 604 9.63 18.54 -19.01
CA ASN A 604 8.68 19.62 -18.81
C ASN A 604 7.86 19.35 -17.52
N LEU A 605 8.44 19.70 -16.38
CA LEU A 605 7.78 19.59 -15.06
C LEU A 605 6.89 20.80 -14.74
N ALA A 606 7.29 22.01 -15.18
CA ALA A 606 6.59 23.25 -14.87
C ALA A 606 5.28 23.39 -15.68
N LYS A 607 4.13 23.37 -15.00
CA LYS A 607 2.80 23.58 -15.60
C LYS A 607 2.13 24.81 -15.03
N SER A 608 1.67 25.71 -15.90
CA SER A 608 0.74 26.80 -15.54
C SER A 608 -0.45 26.80 -16.50
N LEU A 609 -1.46 27.63 -16.22
CA LEU A 609 -2.52 27.95 -17.17
C LEU A 609 -2.37 29.41 -17.60
N SER A 610 -2.91 29.78 -18.77
CA SER A 610 -2.79 31.13 -19.35
C SER A 610 -3.36 32.27 -18.50
N TRP A 611 -4.07 31.96 -17.42
CA TRP A 611 -4.72 32.87 -16.49
C TRP A 611 -4.39 32.59 -15.02
N LYS A 612 -3.51 31.63 -14.71
CA LYS A 612 -3.21 31.20 -13.34
C LYS A 612 -1.77 30.69 -13.18
N ASP A 613 -1.12 31.14 -12.11
CA ASP A 613 0.19 30.63 -11.68
C ASP A 613 0.15 29.11 -11.42
N GLY A 614 1.31 28.51 -11.66
CA GLY A 614 1.48 27.08 -11.88
C GLY A 614 1.99 26.27 -10.69
N GLY A 615 2.62 25.15 -11.03
CA GLY A 615 3.25 24.21 -10.11
C GLY A 615 4.05 23.15 -10.87
N LEU A 616 4.76 22.29 -10.15
CA LEU A 616 5.49 21.16 -10.73
C LEU A 616 4.56 19.95 -10.83
N ALA A 617 4.19 19.55 -12.04
CA ALA A 617 3.37 18.38 -12.30
C ALA A 617 4.21 17.26 -12.92
N ASN A 618 4.16 16.07 -12.35
CA ASN A 618 4.81 14.90 -12.94
C ASN A 618 4.09 13.59 -12.58
N SER A 619 4.19 12.59 -13.47
CA SER A 619 4.06 11.20 -13.06
C SER A 619 5.21 10.82 -12.13
N LEU A 620 4.94 9.92 -11.21
CA LEU A 620 5.89 9.35 -10.27
C LEU A 620 5.95 7.84 -10.46
N LYS A 621 7.15 7.27 -10.34
CA LYS A 621 7.26 5.86 -10.04
C LYS A 621 6.93 5.68 -8.57
N GLY A 622 5.94 4.83 -8.27
CA GLY A 622 5.43 4.64 -6.91
C GLY A 622 5.44 3.17 -6.52
N GLY A 623 5.83 2.87 -5.28
CA GLY A 623 5.80 1.51 -4.76
C GLY A 623 5.62 1.43 -3.26
N MET A 624 5.01 0.33 -2.81
CA MET A 624 4.78 0.04 -1.40
C MET A 624 5.30 -1.35 -1.06
N TYR A 625 5.99 -1.47 0.08
CA TYR A 625 6.78 -2.62 0.48
C TYR A 625 6.51 -3.00 1.95
N VAL A 626 6.84 -4.24 2.32
CA VAL A 626 6.98 -4.65 3.73
C VAL A 626 8.47 -4.60 4.07
N LEU A 627 8.85 -3.86 5.11
CA LEU A 627 10.23 -3.78 5.59
C LEU A 627 10.61 -5.02 6.40
N ASN A 628 9.86 -5.26 7.46
CA ASN A 628 10.15 -6.30 8.43
C ASN A 628 9.40 -7.58 8.07
N GLY A 629 10.11 -8.48 7.37
CA GLY A 629 9.59 -9.77 6.96
C GLY A 629 9.32 -10.68 8.15
N CYS A 630 8.04 -10.83 8.51
CA CYS A 630 7.56 -11.74 9.56
C CYS A 630 8.17 -13.15 9.43
N MET A 631 9.07 -13.49 10.35
CA MET A 631 9.69 -14.81 10.44
C MET A 631 8.73 -15.94 10.86
N PRO A 632 7.79 -15.75 11.82
CA PRO A 632 6.88 -16.83 12.24
C PRO A 632 5.66 -17.02 11.32
N CYS A 633 5.50 -16.22 10.26
CA CYS A 633 4.33 -16.28 9.39
C CYS A 633 4.26 -17.56 8.56
N GLU A 634 3.07 -18.17 8.48
CA GLU A 634 2.75 -19.15 7.46
C GLU A 634 2.82 -18.44 6.08
N LYS A 635 3.74 -18.81 5.19
CA LYS A 635 3.87 -18.18 3.87
C LYS A 635 3.08 -19.00 2.82
N PRO A 636 2.48 -18.36 1.80
CA PRO A 636 1.77 -19.11 0.75
C PRO A 636 2.68 -20.16 0.08
N SER A 637 3.96 -19.84 -0.11
CA SER A 637 4.98 -20.73 -0.67
C SER A 637 5.40 -21.90 0.22
N THR A 638 5.10 -21.88 1.53
CA THR A 638 5.38 -22.99 2.46
C THR A 638 4.15 -23.83 2.80
N LEU A 639 2.94 -23.30 2.55
CA LEU A 639 1.67 -24.00 2.76
C LEU A 639 1.14 -24.69 1.50
N ILE A 640 1.17 -24.01 0.36
CA ILE A 640 0.48 -24.43 -0.86
C ILE A 640 1.42 -25.31 -1.68
N SER A 641 1.17 -26.62 -1.70
CA SER A 641 2.02 -27.60 -2.40
C SER A 641 1.29 -28.29 -3.55
N PRO A 642 1.76 -28.16 -4.80
CA PRO A 642 2.55 -27.05 -5.36
C PRO A 642 1.86 -25.67 -5.23
N PRO A 643 2.60 -24.55 -5.31
CA PRO A 643 2.09 -23.19 -5.06
C PRO A 643 1.25 -22.61 -6.22
N VAL A 644 0.91 -21.31 -6.12
CA VAL A 644 0.26 -20.53 -7.18
C VAL A 644 0.91 -20.77 -8.54
N GLN A 645 0.08 -21.07 -9.54
CA GLN A 645 0.53 -21.46 -10.86
C GLN A 645 0.60 -20.26 -11.80
N GLY A 646 1.69 -20.16 -12.56
CA GLY A 646 1.97 -19.02 -13.42
C GLY A 646 2.97 -18.03 -12.80
N PRO A 647 3.12 -16.83 -13.40
CA PRO A 647 4.10 -15.84 -12.95
C PRO A 647 3.76 -15.31 -11.54
N GLN A 648 4.75 -15.29 -10.65
CA GLN A 648 4.60 -14.75 -9.29
C GLN A 648 4.69 -13.21 -9.34
N SER A 649 3.58 -12.57 -9.68
CA SER A 649 3.45 -11.11 -9.82
C SER A 649 1.97 -10.69 -9.63
N PHE A 650 1.68 -9.40 -9.69
CA PHE A 650 0.33 -8.83 -9.61
C PHE A 650 -0.07 -8.17 -10.94
N VAL A 651 -1.38 -7.93 -11.10
CA VAL A 651 -1.94 -7.26 -12.28
C VAL A 651 -1.66 -5.76 -12.22
N THR A 652 -1.07 -5.24 -13.29
CA THR A 652 -0.91 -3.80 -13.53
C THR A 652 -1.88 -3.34 -14.62
N ASN A 653 -2.49 -2.18 -14.44
CA ASN A 653 -3.17 -1.45 -15.51
C ASN A 653 -2.25 -0.33 -16.00
N ASN A 654 -2.25 -0.08 -17.31
CA ASN A 654 -1.40 0.94 -17.93
C ASN A 654 -2.26 2.13 -18.34
N TYR A 655 -2.46 3.08 -17.44
CA TYR A 655 -3.03 4.39 -17.74
C TYR A 655 -2.17 5.50 -17.14
N GLY A 656 -2.07 6.63 -17.83
CA GLY A 656 -1.40 7.82 -17.32
C GLY A 656 -2.34 8.70 -16.50
N PHE A 657 -1.78 9.66 -15.77
CA PHE A 657 -2.52 10.71 -15.09
C PHE A 657 -2.72 11.94 -16.00
N ASP A 658 -3.93 12.51 -16.03
CA ASP A 658 -4.11 13.87 -16.56
C ASP A 658 -3.55 14.90 -15.56
N LEU A 659 -2.29 15.26 -15.76
CA LEU A 659 -1.62 16.32 -15.02
C LEU A 659 -2.30 17.69 -15.20
N ASN A 660 -2.97 17.95 -16.34
CA ASN A 660 -3.67 19.22 -16.56
C ASN A 660 -4.95 19.31 -15.72
N TYR A 661 -5.64 18.19 -15.50
CA TYR A 661 -6.75 18.10 -14.56
C TYR A 661 -6.30 18.42 -13.13
N MET A 662 -5.15 17.89 -12.68
CA MET A 662 -4.57 18.23 -11.37
C MET A 662 -4.21 19.72 -11.26
N VAL A 663 -3.57 20.29 -12.30
CA VAL A 663 -3.27 21.74 -12.39
C VAL A 663 -4.56 22.57 -12.35
N GLY A 664 -5.61 22.16 -13.05
CA GLY A 664 -6.90 22.85 -13.10
C GLY A 664 -7.65 22.83 -11.77
N ARG A 665 -7.51 21.75 -10.97
CA ARG A 665 -8.11 21.67 -9.63
C ARG A 665 -7.46 22.59 -8.60
N SER A 666 -6.18 22.95 -8.75
CA SER A 666 -5.41 23.68 -7.72
C SER A 666 -5.76 25.17 -7.59
N ALA A 667 -6.87 25.62 -8.20
CA ALA A 667 -7.45 26.94 -7.97
C ALA A 667 -8.10 27.10 -6.58
N VAL A 668 -8.16 26.02 -5.77
CA VAL A 668 -8.75 26.00 -4.42
C VAL A 668 -7.70 25.66 -3.34
N ASN A 669 -6.45 26.04 -3.60
CA ASN A 669 -5.28 25.99 -2.69
C ASN A 669 -4.84 24.60 -2.22
N GLY A 670 -3.58 24.26 -2.51
CA GLY A 670 -2.89 23.06 -2.04
C GLY A 670 -2.25 22.21 -3.15
N THR A 671 -1.33 21.35 -2.73
CA THR A 671 -0.63 20.36 -3.56
C THR A 671 -1.49 19.12 -3.70
N TYR A 672 -1.34 18.37 -4.80
CA TYR A 672 -2.05 17.09 -4.98
C TYR A 672 -1.12 15.89 -5.18
N LEU A 673 -1.56 14.75 -4.65
CA LEU A 673 -1.01 13.42 -4.90
C LEU A 673 -2.12 12.52 -5.46
N GLY A 674 -2.00 12.14 -6.73
CA GLY A 674 -2.82 11.10 -7.34
C GLY A 674 -2.19 9.73 -7.11
N LEU A 675 -2.96 8.75 -6.62
CA LEU A 675 -2.51 7.37 -6.39
C LEU A 675 -3.12 6.43 -7.43
N HIS A 676 -2.29 5.59 -8.05
CA HIS A 676 -2.71 4.55 -9.01
C HIS A 676 -2.93 3.23 -8.26
N GLU A 677 -3.95 2.47 -8.66
CA GLU A 677 -4.22 1.13 -8.09
C GLU A 677 -3.03 0.14 -8.22
N ASN A 678 -2.06 0.39 -9.12
CA ASN A 678 -0.86 -0.44 -9.26
C ASN A 678 -0.02 -0.47 -7.96
N THR A 679 0.10 0.65 -7.25
CA THR A 679 0.87 0.72 -6.00
C THR A 679 0.13 0.05 -4.84
N LEU A 680 -1.21 0.07 -4.82
CA LEU A 680 -2.01 -0.70 -3.85
C LEU A 680 -1.98 -2.22 -4.15
N ASN A 681 -2.05 -2.61 -5.42
CA ASN A 681 -1.90 -4.01 -5.82
C ASN A 681 -0.47 -4.54 -5.56
N GLN A 682 0.55 -3.69 -5.64
CA GLN A 682 1.89 -4.02 -5.16
C GLN A 682 1.91 -4.27 -3.65
N LEU A 683 1.28 -3.40 -2.84
CA LEU A 683 1.19 -3.62 -1.39
C LEU A 683 0.50 -4.95 -1.06
N LEU A 684 -0.60 -5.27 -1.73
CA LEU A 684 -1.30 -6.56 -1.55
C LEU A 684 -0.44 -7.75 -1.93
N PHE A 685 0.34 -7.67 -3.02
CA PHE A 685 1.32 -8.68 -3.38
C PHE A 685 2.43 -8.83 -2.33
N GLN A 686 2.98 -7.72 -1.84
CA GLN A 686 4.06 -7.68 -0.84
C GLN A 686 3.60 -8.28 0.50
N LEU A 687 2.41 -7.91 0.98
CA LEU A 687 1.78 -8.52 2.16
C LEU A 687 1.47 -10.00 1.94
N TRP A 688 0.93 -10.37 0.78
CA TRP A 688 0.61 -11.77 0.46
C TRP A 688 1.85 -12.66 0.49
N GLN A 689 2.93 -12.29 -0.21
CA GLN A 689 4.12 -13.14 -0.34
C GLN A 689 4.85 -13.41 0.98
N VAL A 690 4.76 -12.50 1.96
CA VAL A 690 5.33 -12.69 3.31
C VAL A 690 4.40 -13.42 4.28
N GLY A 691 3.15 -13.72 3.89
CA GLY A 691 2.14 -14.31 4.75
C GLY A 691 1.34 -13.31 5.59
N GLY A 692 1.48 -12.00 5.34
CA GLY A 692 0.80 -10.92 6.09
C GLY A 692 -0.71 -10.95 6.03
N LEU A 693 -1.29 -11.55 4.98
CA LEU A 693 -2.74 -11.70 4.79
C LEU A 693 -3.31 -13.03 5.34
N ASN A 694 -2.48 -13.87 5.99
CA ASN A 694 -2.93 -15.11 6.62
C ASN A 694 -3.34 -14.81 8.07
N LEU A 695 -4.65 -14.64 8.30
CA LEU A 695 -5.21 -14.21 9.58
C LEU A 695 -5.77 -15.38 10.40
N THR A 696 -5.67 -15.31 11.72
CA THR A 696 -6.41 -16.19 12.64
C THR A 696 -7.41 -15.36 13.43
N LEU A 697 -8.69 -15.73 13.36
CA LEU A 697 -9.76 -15.14 14.17
C LEU A 697 -10.05 -16.09 15.32
N ASP A 698 -9.76 -15.63 16.53
CA ASP A 698 -10.06 -16.33 17.78
C ASP A 698 -10.61 -15.33 18.81
N LYS A 699 -10.77 -15.78 20.07
CA LYS A 699 -11.23 -14.90 21.15
C LYS A 699 -10.25 -13.76 21.44
N ALA A 700 -8.93 -14.00 21.40
CA ALA A 700 -7.93 -12.98 21.72
C ALA A 700 -7.95 -11.87 20.67
N PHE A 701 -8.10 -12.22 19.39
CA PHE A 701 -8.33 -11.26 18.32
C PHE A 701 -9.61 -10.43 18.54
N ILE A 702 -10.73 -11.06 18.90
CA ILE A 702 -11.98 -10.36 19.18
C ILE A 702 -11.84 -9.41 20.38
N ASP A 703 -11.15 -9.84 21.44
CA ASP A 703 -10.87 -9.00 22.61
C ASP A 703 -9.98 -7.79 22.25
N GLN A 704 -8.96 -8.00 21.41
CA GLN A 704 -8.06 -6.96 20.88
C GLN A 704 -8.85 -5.91 20.06
N VAL A 705 -9.73 -6.34 19.14
CA VAL A 705 -10.55 -5.42 18.33
C VAL A 705 -11.60 -4.70 19.17
N ASN A 706 -12.29 -5.36 20.10
CA ASN A 706 -13.24 -4.67 21.00
C ASN A 706 -12.54 -3.66 21.93
N THR A 707 -11.27 -3.90 22.28
CA THR A 707 -10.47 -2.95 23.08
C THR A 707 -10.15 -1.67 22.30
N PHE A 708 -9.99 -1.74 20.98
CA PHE A 708 -9.77 -0.58 20.11
C PHE A 708 -11.06 0.09 19.64
N THR A 709 -12.02 -0.69 19.13
CA THR A 709 -13.25 -0.20 18.49
C THR A 709 -14.40 0.10 19.47
N GLY A 710 -14.25 -0.29 20.74
CA GLY A 710 -15.34 -0.38 21.70
C GLY A 710 -16.14 -1.68 21.54
N ASN A 711 -17.14 -1.89 22.40
CA ASN A 711 -17.97 -3.09 22.35
C ASN A 711 -18.84 -3.12 21.07
N LEU A 712 -18.39 -3.84 20.04
CA LEU A 712 -19.16 -4.06 18.82
C LEU A 712 -20.16 -5.21 19.02
N PRO A 713 -21.48 -4.99 18.91
CA PRO A 713 -22.48 -6.04 19.13
C PRO A 713 -22.31 -7.26 18.21
N THR A 714 -21.89 -7.01 16.96
CA THR A 714 -21.57 -8.04 15.97
C THR A 714 -20.39 -8.92 16.39
N LEU A 715 -19.38 -8.36 17.05
CA LEU A 715 -18.24 -9.12 17.61
C LEU A 715 -18.53 -9.71 19.00
N THR A 716 -19.66 -9.39 19.62
CA THR A 716 -20.10 -10.09 20.84
C THR A 716 -20.80 -11.40 20.48
N LEU A 717 -21.67 -11.38 19.46
CA LEU A 717 -22.38 -12.55 18.91
C LEU A 717 -21.41 -13.65 18.41
N THR A 718 -20.24 -13.28 17.90
CA THR A 718 -19.22 -14.23 17.45
C THR A 718 -18.56 -14.99 18.60
N THR A 719 -18.46 -14.42 19.82
CA THR A 719 -17.85 -15.13 20.96
C THR A 719 -18.64 -16.36 21.39
N SER A 720 -19.97 -16.36 21.20
CA SER A 720 -20.83 -17.54 21.36
C SER A 720 -20.65 -18.57 20.24
N LEU A 721 -20.31 -18.13 19.02
CA LEU A 721 -20.06 -19.00 17.86
C LEU A 721 -18.64 -19.61 17.87
N LEU A 722 -17.68 -19.01 18.58
CA LEU A 722 -16.33 -19.56 18.77
C LEU A 722 -16.24 -20.66 19.86
N ARG A 723 -17.29 -21.47 20.02
CA ARG A 723 -17.28 -22.69 20.84
C ARG A 723 -17.71 -23.89 20.02
N ALA A 724 -17.03 -25.01 20.20
CA ALA A 724 -17.32 -26.23 19.44
C ALA A 724 -18.73 -26.74 19.70
N GLY A 725 -19.22 -26.68 20.94
CA GLY A 725 -20.59 -27.06 21.29
C GLY A 725 -21.65 -26.26 20.53
N THR A 726 -21.49 -24.95 20.37
CA THR A 726 -22.43 -24.11 19.60
C THR A 726 -22.50 -24.54 18.13
N ILE A 727 -21.34 -24.84 17.53
CA ILE A 727 -21.25 -25.27 16.14
C ILE A 727 -21.80 -26.70 15.97
N LEU A 728 -21.40 -27.65 16.81
CA LEU A 728 -21.80 -29.05 16.72
C LEU A 728 -23.27 -29.28 17.08
N ASN A 729 -23.87 -28.49 17.97
CA ASN A 729 -25.32 -28.52 18.22
C ASN A 729 -26.16 -28.20 16.97
N VAL A 730 -25.57 -27.63 15.91
CA VAL A 730 -26.23 -27.39 14.61
C VAL A 730 -25.70 -28.33 13.53
N LEU A 731 -24.39 -28.62 13.48
CA LEU A 731 -23.78 -29.45 12.44
C LEU A 731 -23.88 -30.98 12.70
N SER A 732 -24.07 -31.39 13.95
CA SER A 732 -24.07 -32.79 14.38
C SER A 732 -24.75 -32.94 15.76
N PRO A 733 -26.08 -32.70 15.86
CA PRO A 733 -26.79 -32.61 17.13
C PRO A 733 -26.64 -33.87 18.01
N GLY A 734 -26.52 -33.69 19.33
CA GLY A 734 -26.48 -34.80 20.30
C GLY A 734 -25.19 -35.63 20.35
N ARG A 735 -24.15 -35.27 19.58
CA ARG A 735 -22.91 -36.06 19.46
C ARG A 735 -21.72 -35.42 20.18
N ASN A 736 -21.43 -35.94 21.37
CA ASN A 736 -20.29 -35.50 22.20
C ASN A 736 -18.97 -36.26 21.89
N GLN A 737 -19.01 -37.22 20.97
CA GLN A 737 -17.84 -37.95 20.48
C GLN A 737 -18.00 -38.09 18.96
N ILE A 738 -17.03 -37.57 18.21
CA ILE A 738 -17.06 -37.60 16.74
C ILE A 738 -15.91 -38.48 16.27
N TYR A 739 -16.24 -39.49 15.47
CA TYR A 739 -15.24 -40.34 14.86
C TYR A 739 -14.65 -39.61 13.66
N ARG A 740 -13.35 -39.79 13.42
CA ARG A 740 -12.73 -39.31 12.19
C ARG A 740 -13.30 -40.04 10.98
N TRP A 741 -13.09 -39.47 9.79
CA TRP A 741 -13.45 -40.05 8.49
C TRP A 741 -13.11 -41.54 8.33
N ASP A 742 -12.03 -42.01 8.96
CA ASP A 742 -11.59 -43.41 8.95
C ASP A 742 -12.38 -44.35 9.88
N GLY A 743 -13.26 -43.82 10.73
CA GLY A 743 -14.03 -44.56 11.75
C GLY A 743 -13.18 -45.18 12.88
N SER A 744 -11.86 -45.07 12.85
CA SER A 744 -10.95 -45.73 13.79
C SER A 744 -10.62 -44.88 15.02
N THR A 745 -10.63 -43.55 14.86
CA THR A 745 -10.16 -42.61 15.88
C THR A 745 -11.29 -41.71 16.35
N VAL A 746 -11.57 -41.69 17.65
CA VAL A 746 -12.48 -40.72 18.28
C VAL A 746 -11.76 -39.41 18.51
N VAL A 747 -12.34 -38.30 18.03
CA VAL A 747 -12.07 -36.96 18.53
C VAL A 747 -13.07 -36.69 19.65
N ALA A 748 -12.57 -36.62 20.88
CA ALA A 748 -13.33 -36.05 21.98
C ALA A 748 -13.38 -34.53 21.77
N VAL A 749 -14.59 -33.99 21.67
CA VAL A 749 -14.85 -32.57 21.53
C VAL A 749 -15.60 -32.11 22.77
N ASP A 750 -15.06 -31.15 23.51
CA ASP A 750 -15.80 -30.51 24.59
C ASP A 750 -16.79 -29.48 24.02
N ALA A 751 -17.92 -29.27 24.68
CA ALA A 751 -18.84 -28.20 24.29
C ALA A 751 -18.18 -26.81 24.44
N ASP A 752 -17.25 -26.69 25.38
CA ASP A 752 -16.49 -25.47 25.65
C ASP A 752 -15.13 -25.38 24.94
N ASP A 753 -14.78 -26.34 24.06
CA ASP A 753 -13.57 -26.26 23.22
C ASP A 753 -13.59 -24.93 22.42
N PRO A 754 -12.58 -24.06 22.56
CA PRO A 754 -12.51 -22.82 21.81
C PRO A 754 -12.26 -23.09 20.32
N VAL A 755 -13.00 -22.40 19.47
CA VAL A 755 -12.87 -22.46 18.01
C VAL A 755 -12.14 -21.23 17.50
N ARG A 756 -11.32 -21.44 16.47
CA ARG A 756 -10.65 -20.38 15.71
C ARG A 756 -10.82 -20.60 14.21
N LEU A 757 -10.92 -19.52 13.47
CA LEU A 757 -11.01 -19.51 12.01
C LEU A 757 -9.66 -19.08 11.44
N ARG A 758 -9.01 -19.91 10.62
CA ARG A 758 -7.78 -19.49 9.90
C ARG A 758 -8.12 -19.17 8.45
N LEU A 759 -7.89 -17.92 8.06
CA LEU A 759 -8.19 -17.37 6.75
C LEU A 759 -6.88 -17.28 5.96
N ARG A 760 -6.82 -17.91 4.79
CA ARG A 760 -5.62 -17.94 3.94
C ARG A 760 -5.97 -17.64 2.46
N PRO A 761 -5.69 -16.43 1.93
CA PRO A 761 -5.87 -16.16 0.51
C PRO A 761 -4.85 -16.95 -0.34
N ARG A 762 -5.30 -17.99 -1.06
CA ARG A 762 -4.43 -18.81 -1.91
C ARG A 762 -4.01 -18.10 -3.21
N SER A 763 -4.68 -17.01 -3.58
CA SER A 763 -4.35 -16.08 -4.66
C SER A 763 -4.09 -14.67 -4.09
N VAL A 764 -3.31 -13.85 -4.79
CA VAL A 764 -3.10 -12.43 -4.43
C VAL A 764 -4.42 -11.67 -4.56
N PRO A 765 -4.94 -10.99 -3.51
CA PRO A 765 -6.12 -10.13 -3.64
C PRO A 765 -5.88 -8.95 -4.57
N TYR A 766 -6.94 -8.43 -5.18
CA TYR A 766 -6.85 -7.36 -6.18
C TYR A 766 -7.79 -6.20 -5.83
N ILE A 767 -7.26 -4.98 -5.90
CA ILE A 767 -8.03 -3.73 -5.77
C ILE A 767 -8.15 -3.09 -7.15
N ARG A 768 -9.36 -2.59 -7.44
CA ARG A 768 -9.66 -1.79 -8.62
C ARG A 768 -10.36 -0.49 -8.22
N PHE A 769 -9.99 0.62 -8.85
CA PHE A 769 -10.79 1.84 -8.83
C PHE A 769 -11.83 1.80 -9.96
N LEU A 770 -13.09 1.99 -9.60
CA LEU A 770 -14.21 1.97 -10.53
C LEU A 770 -14.35 3.34 -11.24
N PRO A 771 -14.95 3.38 -12.46
CA PRO A 771 -15.22 4.64 -13.16
C PRO A 771 -16.34 5.47 -12.50
N THR A 772 -17.08 4.86 -11.57
CA THR A 772 -18.14 5.46 -10.75
C THR A 772 -17.59 6.26 -9.57
N PHE A 773 -18.49 6.97 -8.87
CA PHE A 773 -18.18 7.85 -7.76
C PHE A 773 -19.25 7.73 -6.67
N THR A 774 -18.84 7.85 -5.42
CA THR A 774 -19.75 7.94 -4.27
C THR A 774 -20.56 9.24 -4.31
N ALA A 775 -21.59 9.35 -3.46
CA ALA A 775 -22.33 10.60 -3.26
C ALA A 775 -21.46 11.78 -2.77
N ALA A 776 -20.26 11.52 -2.22
CA ALA A 776 -19.28 12.53 -1.84
C ALA A 776 -18.32 12.93 -3.00
N GLY A 777 -18.44 12.30 -4.17
CA GLY A 777 -17.54 12.49 -5.31
C GLY A 777 -16.18 11.80 -5.17
N THR A 778 -15.99 10.94 -4.16
CA THR A 778 -14.80 10.09 -4.03
C THR A 778 -14.92 8.89 -4.97
N ARG A 779 -13.79 8.28 -5.37
CA ARG A 779 -13.82 7.06 -6.19
C ARG A 779 -14.43 5.89 -5.41
N GLU A 780 -15.24 5.11 -6.11
CA GLU A 780 -15.59 3.77 -5.66
C GLU A 780 -14.41 2.81 -5.91
N LEU A 781 -14.16 1.95 -4.94
CA LEU A 781 -13.18 0.86 -4.95
C LEU A 781 -13.94 -0.47 -5.08
N GLN A 782 -13.34 -1.43 -5.75
CA GLN A 782 -13.74 -2.83 -5.71
C GLN A 782 -12.57 -3.68 -5.20
N LEU A 783 -12.81 -4.45 -4.15
CA LEU A 783 -11.91 -5.47 -3.63
C LEU A 783 -12.36 -6.85 -4.13
N GLN A 784 -11.44 -7.57 -4.76
CA GLN A 784 -11.63 -8.93 -5.24
C GLN A 784 -10.70 -9.88 -4.48
N ILE A 785 -11.24 -10.99 -3.99
CA ILE A 785 -10.50 -12.04 -3.27
C ILE A 785 -10.90 -13.40 -3.86
N SER A 786 -9.95 -14.14 -4.43
CA SER A 786 -10.19 -15.52 -4.86
C SER A 786 -9.43 -16.55 -4.04
N ASP A 787 -10.00 -17.76 -4.02
CA ASP A 787 -9.42 -18.94 -3.40
C ASP A 787 -9.09 -18.69 -1.91
N LEU A 788 -9.96 -17.94 -1.21
CA LEU A 788 -9.84 -17.71 0.22
C LEU A 788 -10.21 -19.00 0.96
N GLU A 789 -9.21 -19.70 1.46
CA GLU A 789 -9.39 -20.83 2.35
C GLU A 789 -9.81 -20.32 3.73
N ILE A 790 -10.85 -20.93 4.31
CA ILE A 790 -11.27 -20.72 5.69
C ILE A 790 -11.30 -22.08 6.37
N GLN A 791 -10.37 -22.32 7.30
CA GLN A 791 -10.36 -23.53 8.13
C GLN A 791 -11.02 -23.25 9.48
N VAL A 792 -12.06 -24.00 9.81
CA VAL A 792 -12.69 -24.02 11.14
C VAL A 792 -11.91 -25.02 12.00
N ILE A 793 -11.27 -24.56 13.07
CA ILE A 793 -10.38 -25.38 13.90
C ILE A 793 -10.85 -25.31 15.36
N GLY A 794 -11.18 -26.46 15.94
CA GLY A 794 -11.35 -26.60 17.39
C GLY A 794 -10.00 -26.87 18.06
N ASN A 795 -9.80 -26.29 19.24
CA ASN A 795 -8.60 -26.50 20.05
C ASN A 795 -8.99 -27.25 21.34
N GLY A 796 -8.95 -28.59 21.30
CA GLY A 796 -9.31 -29.43 22.43
C GLY A 796 -8.12 -29.85 23.29
N VAL A 797 -8.40 -30.51 24.41
CA VAL A 797 -7.37 -31.01 25.36
C VAL A 797 -6.37 -31.99 24.70
N GLY A 798 -6.80 -32.68 23.62
CA GLY A 798 -5.94 -33.55 22.81
C GLY A 798 -5.14 -32.84 21.70
N GLY A 799 -5.26 -31.52 21.57
CA GLY A 799 -4.67 -30.71 20.50
C GLY A 799 -5.69 -30.19 19.48
N ASP A 800 -5.18 -29.55 18.42
CA ASP A 800 -5.98 -28.97 17.35
C ASP A 800 -6.63 -30.03 16.45
N TYR A 801 -7.88 -29.79 16.06
CA TYR A 801 -8.59 -30.55 15.03
C TYR A 801 -9.35 -29.62 14.07
N ILE A 802 -9.24 -29.89 12.77
CA ILE A 802 -10.07 -29.22 11.75
C ILE A 802 -11.48 -29.80 11.84
N MET A 803 -12.50 -28.94 11.89
CA MET A 803 -13.90 -29.35 11.78
C MET A 803 -14.30 -29.43 10.30
N ALA A 804 -14.09 -28.34 9.57
CA ALA A 804 -14.38 -28.21 8.14
C ALA A 804 -13.46 -27.16 7.50
N THR A 805 -13.30 -27.27 6.18
CA THR A 805 -12.56 -26.30 5.35
C THR A 805 -13.48 -25.76 4.26
N LEU A 806 -13.50 -24.45 4.07
CA LEU A 806 -14.30 -23.77 3.06
C LEU A 806 -13.37 -23.03 2.09
N VAL A 807 -13.80 -22.87 0.84
CA VAL A 807 -13.18 -21.99 -0.15
C VAL A 807 -14.21 -20.95 -0.58
N VAL A 808 -13.83 -19.68 -0.46
CA VAL A 808 -14.68 -18.53 -0.81
C VAL A 808 -14.02 -17.73 -1.93
N ASN A 809 -14.81 -17.39 -2.95
CA ASN A 809 -14.51 -16.30 -3.89
C ASN A 809 -15.47 -15.16 -3.57
N ALA A 810 -14.95 -13.95 -3.39
CA ALA A 810 -15.74 -12.76 -3.08
C ALA A 810 -15.29 -11.56 -3.90
N THR A 811 -16.26 -10.71 -4.24
CA THR A 811 -16.07 -9.35 -4.76
C THR A 811 -16.96 -8.42 -3.96
N VAL A 812 -16.41 -7.29 -3.52
CA VAL A 812 -17.13 -6.29 -2.71
C VAL A 812 -16.71 -4.88 -3.10
N ASN A 813 -17.70 -4.00 -3.25
CA ASN A 813 -17.46 -2.58 -3.53
C ASN A 813 -17.30 -1.77 -2.23
N GLY A 814 -16.74 -0.57 -2.32
CA GLY A 814 -16.50 0.31 -1.19
C GLY A 814 -15.89 1.65 -1.60
N SER A 815 -15.29 2.35 -0.63
CA SER A 815 -14.63 3.64 -0.84
C SER A 815 -13.38 3.77 0.03
N VAL A 816 -12.43 4.60 -0.42
CA VAL A 816 -11.21 4.98 0.31
C VAL A 816 -11.30 6.44 0.69
N ASP A 817 -10.93 6.78 1.93
CA ASP A 817 -10.94 8.14 2.46
C ASP A 817 -9.77 8.42 3.43
N ILE A 818 -9.53 9.70 3.74
CA ILE A 818 -8.56 10.13 4.76
C ILE A 818 -9.28 10.82 5.90
N VAL A 819 -9.08 10.33 7.12
CA VAL A 819 -9.72 10.81 8.35
C VAL A 819 -8.66 11.20 9.41
N THR A 820 -9.05 11.95 10.44
CA THR A 820 -8.24 12.07 11.65
C THR A 820 -8.22 10.71 12.37
N PHE A 821 -7.05 10.24 12.79
CA PHE A 821 -6.94 8.99 13.55
C PHE A 821 -7.58 9.19 14.93
N SER A 822 -8.47 8.27 15.33
CA SER A 822 -9.29 8.45 16.55
C SER A 822 -8.53 8.23 17.86
N ASN A 823 -7.35 7.59 17.81
CA ASN A 823 -6.50 7.24 18.95
C ASN A 823 -7.28 6.80 20.22
N PRO A 824 -8.17 5.79 20.13
CA PRO A 824 -9.07 5.42 21.21
C PRO A 824 -8.33 4.85 22.43
N THR A 825 -7.13 4.30 22.23
CA THR A 825 -6.22 3.83 23.29
C THR A 825 -5.40 4.96 23.93
N SER A 826 -5.48 6.20 23.41
CA SER A 826 -4.73 7.37 23.89
C SER A 826 -3.21 7.15 23.97
N GLN A 827 -2.66 6.36 23.05
CA GLN A 827 -1.22 6.12 22.99
C GLN A 827 -0.48 7.38 22.48
N PRO A 828 0.60 7.85 23.15
CA PRO A 828 1.29 9.08 22.76
C PRO A 828 1.79 9.08 21.31
N GLN A 829 2.30 7.95 20.80
CA GLN A 829 2.83 7.85 19.44
C GLN A 829 1.78 8.06 18.32
N TYR A 830 0.49 8.03 18.67
CA TYR A 830 -0.61 8.25 17.72
C TYR A 830 -1.39 9.56 17.95
N THR A 831 -0.78 10.51 18.67
CA THR A 831 -1.36 11.84 18.88
C THR A 831 -1.33 12.65 17.58
N ASN A 832 -2.39 13.42 17.31
CA ASN A 832 -2.51 14.29 16.12
C ASN A 832 -2.35 13.60 14.75
N LEU A 833 -2.46 12.28 14.63
CA LEU A 833 -2.27 11.58 13.34
C LEU A 833 -3.50 11.62 12.42
N GLN A 834 -3.24 11.33 11.15
CA GLN A 834 -4.26 11.08 10.11
C GLN A 834 -4.24 9.59 9.75
N ALA A 835 -5.32 9.07 9.20
CA ALA A 835 -5.45 7.66 8.85
C ALA A 835 -6.16 7.44 7.52
N LEU A 836 -5.70 6.42 6.81
CA LEU A 836 -6.38 5.82 5.67
C LEU A 836 -7.57 4.99 6.17
N ASN A 837 -8.77 5.32 5.71
CA ASN A 837 -10.01 4.60 5.97
C ASN A 837 -10.44 3.88 4.69
N VAL A 838 -10.69 2.56 4.78
CA VAL A 838 -11.35 1.80 3.72
C VAL A 838 -12.66 1.24 4.26
N THR A 839 -13.77 1.66 3.65
CA THR A 839 -15.13 1.22 3.99
C THR A 839 -15.70 0.38 2.85
N LEU A 840 -15.98 -0.90 3.11
CA LEU A 840 -16.59 -1.84 2.16
C LEU A 840 -18.09 -2.00 2.45
N ASP A 841 -18.91 -2.13 1.41
CA ASP A 841 -20.37 -2.21 1.53
C ASP A 841 -20.87 -3.68 1.63
N PRO A 842 -21.42 -4.14 2.77
CA PRO A 842 -21.98 -5.48 2.92
C PRO A 842 -23.28 -5.71 2.14
N HIS A 843 -23.85 -4.68 1.49
CA HIS A 843 -24.96 -4.80 0.54
C HIS A 843 -24.46 -5.07 -0.89
N GLN A 844 -23.21 -4.73 -1.20
CA GLN A 844 -22.56 -5.00 -2.50
C GLN A 844 -21.53 -6.15 -2.44
N LEU A 845 -21.57 -6.97 -1.38
CA LEU A 845 -20.83 -8.23 -1.31
C LEU A 845 -21.50 -9.31 -2.18
N VAL A 846 -20.82 -9.71 -3.26
CA VAL A 846 -21.17 -10.89 -4.04
C VAL A 846 -20.12 -11.97 -3.80
N TYR A 847 -20.55 -13.19 -3.50
CA TYR A 847 -19.63 -14.30 -3.19
C TYR A 847 -20.19 -15.65 -3.65
N THR A 848 -19.29 -16.61 -3.79
CA THR A 848 -19.61 -18.03 -3.96
C THR A 848 -18.69 -18.85 -3.05
N MET A 849 -19.22 -19.95 -2.52
CA MET A 849 -18.60 -20.72 -1.44
C MET A 849 -18.79 -22.22 -1.65
N GLN A 850 -17.71 -22.99 -1.48
CA GLN A 850 -17.72 -24.44 -1.45
C GLN A 850 -17.19 -24.92 -0.10
N VAL A 851 -17.84 -25.91 0.50
CA VAL A 851 -17.25 -26.70 1.60
C VAL A 851 -16.46 -27.83 0.98
N LEU A 852 -15.18 -27.95 1.35
CA LEU A 852 -14.30 -29.01 0.88
C LEU A 852 -14.46 -30.26 1.75
N ASP A 853 -14.64 -31.39 1.10
CA ASP A 853 -14.93 -32.66 1.74
C ASP A 853 -13.70 -33.61 1.80
N GLY A 854 -13.87 -34.76 2.46
CA GLY A 854 -12.87 -35.82 2.59
C GLY A 854 -11.94 -35.67 3.78
N SER A 855 -11.22 -36.75 4.09
CA SER A 855 -10.42 -36.94 5.32
C SER A 855 -9.32 -35.90 5.63
N THR A 856 -8.98 -35.01 4.69
CA THR A 856 -8.04 -33.89 4.92
C THR A 856 -8.76 -32.56 5.24
N ASN A 857 -9.89 -32.29 4.58
CA ASN A 857 -10.58 -31.00 4.64
C ASN A 857 -11.76 -30.99 5.61
N ASN A 858 -12.42 -32.15 5.73
CA ASN A 858 -13.56 -32.46 6.58
C ASN A 858 -13.25 -33.75 7.37
N PRO A 859 -12.19 -33.78 8.22
CA PRO A 859 -11.74 -35.01 8.86
C PRO A 859 -12.73 -35.56 9.89
N LEU A 860 -13.75 -34.78 10.26
CA LEU A 860 -14.87 -35.17 11.14
C LEU A 860 -16.09 -35.72 10.37
N GLY A 861 -16.08 -35.71 9.03
CA GLY A 861 -17.17 -36.25 8.21
C GLY A 861 -18.52 -35.52 8.38
N LEU A 862 -18.51 -34.23 8.69
CA LEU A 862 -19.71 -33.39 8.83
C LEU A 862 -20.35 -33.15 7.45
N SER A 863 -21.69 -33.14 7.35
CA SER A 863 -22.37 -32.93 6.06
C SER A 863 -21.97 -31.58 5.42
N PRO A 864 -21.36 -31.56 4.22
CA PRO A 864 -20.92 -30.32 3.57
C PRO A 864 -22.07 -29.35 3.28
N ASP A 865 -23.28 -29.87 3.04
CA ASP A 865 -24.47 -29.05 2.82
C ASP A 865 -25.00 -28.42 4.13
N THR A 866 -24.88 -29.12 5.27
CA THR A 866 -25.21 -28.56 6.59
C THR A 866 -24.18 -27.50 7.02
N VAL A 867 -22.89 -27.78 6.80
CA VAL A 867 -21.80 -26.81 7.00
C VAL A 867 -22.02 -25.55 6.15
N ARG A 868 -22.41 -25.72 4.87
CA ARG A 868 -22.74 -24.62 3.97
C ARG A 868 -23.92 -23.79 4.48
N GLY A 869 -24.98 -24.44 4.97
CA GLY A 869 -26.13 -23.77 5.58
C GLY A 869 -25.76 -22.84 6.73
N VAL A 870 -24.92 -23.31 7.67
CA VAL A 870 -24.45 -22.51 8.81
C VAL A 870 -23.46 -21.43 8.39
N ALA A 871 -22.52 -21.73 7.49
CA ALA A 871 -21.47 -20.78 7.08
C ALA A 871 -21.98 -19.64 6.17
N THR A 872 -23.06 -19.86 5.42
CA THR A 872 -23.59 -18.89 4.44
C THR A 872 -23.94 -17.53 5.07
N PRO A 873 -24.77 -17.42 6.12
CA PRO A 873 -25.02 -16.13 6.78
C PRO A 873 -23.76 -15.55 7.43
N LEU A 874 -22.88 -16.42 7.98
CA LEU A 874 -21.66 -16.00 8.65
C LEU A 874 -20.67 -15.29 7.71
N VAL A 875 -20.57 -15.69 6.44
CA VAL A 875 -19.71 -14.96 5.47
C VAL A 875 -20.07 -13.48 5.40
N ARG A 876 -21.36 -13.14 5.34
CA ARG A 876 -21.83 -11.76 5.25
C ARG A 876 -21.79 -11.03 6.61
N SER A 877 -22.13 -11.71 7.70
CA SER A 877 -22.15 -11.09 9.04
C SER A 877 -20.78 -10.99 9.73
N LEU A 878 -19.77 -11.73 9.25
CA LEU A 878 -18.42 -11.76 9.82
C LEU A 878 -17.39 -11.08 8.91
N ILE A 879 -17.26 -11.48 7.64
CA ILE A 879 -16.05 -11.14 6.86
C ILE A 879 -16.00 -9.67 6.46
N VAL A 880 -17.10 -9.07 6.00
CA VAL A 880 -17.10 -7.63 5.66
C VAL A 880 -17.01 -6.74 6.92
N PRO A 881 -17.77 -6.98 8.01
CA PRO A 881 -17.56 -6.26 9.26
C PRO A 881 -16.15 -6.41 9.84
N LEU A 882 -15.53 -7.59 9.72
CA LEU A 882 -14.13 -7.82 10.09
C LEU A 882 -13.18 -6.92 9.28
N LEU A 883 -13.27 -6.97 7.94
CA LEU A 883 -12.41 -6.19 7.05
C LEU A 883 -12.57 -4.68 7.29
N ASN A 884 -13.82 -4.20 7.48
CA ASN A 884 -14.09 -2.81 7.80
C ASN A 884 -13.54 -2.36 9.17
N ASN A 885 -13.34 -3.27 10.13
CA ASN A 885 -12.69 -2.94 11.41
C ASN A 885 -11.16 -2.97 11.30
N VAL A 886 -10.59 -3.92 10.54
CA VAL A 886 -9.15 -4.02 10.27
C VAL A 886 -8.64 -2.85 9.43
N LEU A 887 -9.43 -2.41 8.43
CA LEU A 887 -9.08 -1.33 7.49
C LEU A 887 -9.70 0.03 7.85
N LYS A 888 -10.30 0.16 9.04
CA LYS A 888 -11.05 1.35 9.49
C LYS A 888 -10.21 2.62 9.47
N GLU A 889 -9.01 2.54 10.02
CA GLU A 889 -8.13 3.68 10.33
C GLU A 889 -6.67 3.22 10.39
N VAL A 890 -5.99 3.07 9.25
CA VAL A 890 -4.54 2.80 9.22
C VAL A 890 -3.78 4.14 9.31
N PRO A 891 -3.06 4.44 10.40
CA PRO A 891 -2.43 5.73 10.60
C PRO A 891 -1.28 5.97 9.61
N LEU A 892 -1.13 7.24 9.22
CA LEU A 892 0.10 7.77 8.63
C LEU A 892 1.10 8.05 9.76
N PRO A 893 2.43 7.93 9.54
CA PRO A 893 3.43 8.16 10.58
C PRO A 893 3.41 9.61 11.10
N SER A 894 4.01 9.84 12.27
CA SER A 894 4.26 11.19 12.78
C SER A 894 5.39 11.90 12.03
N ILE A 895 6.44 11.17 11.63
CA ILE A 895 7.63 11.73 10.98
C ILE A 895 8.02 10.90 9.75
N ALA A 896 8.24 11.57 8.62
CA ALA A 896 8.87 11.00 7.43
C ALA A 896 10.36 11.36 7.37
N TYR A 897 11.22 10.50 7.92
CA TYR A 897 12.67 10.68 7.97
C TYR A 897 13.31 10.83 6.57
N LEU A 898 14.28 11.73 6.45
CA LEU A 898 15.04 12.00 5.22
C LEU A 898 16.54 11.73 5.50
N SER A 899 17.02 10.53 5.18
CA SER A 899 18.34 10.05 5.66
C SER A 899 19.57 10.92 5.32
N PRO A 900 19.61 11.72 4.22
CA PRO A 900 20.72 12.62 3.96
C PRO A 900 20.79 13.84 4.91
N PHE A 901 19.70 14.17 5.60
CA PHE A 901 19.54 15.39 6.39
C PHE A 901 19.83 15.11 7.87
N SER A 902 20.83 15.80 8.41
CA SER A 902 21.19 15.67 9.83
C SER A 902 21.69 16.97 10.45
N LEU A 903 21.48 17.10 11.76
CA LEU A 903 22.03 18.18 12.57
C LEU A 903 23.56 18.06 12.70
N THR A 904 24.20 19.08 13.27
CA THR A 904 25.67 19.15 13.36
C THR A 904 26.30 17.97 14.12
N ASP A 905 25.57 17.43 15.11
CA ASP A 905 25.93 16.28 15.95
C ASP A 905 25.74 14.90 15.29
N GLY A 906 25.05 14.84 14.15
CA GLY A 906 24.71 13.61 13.42
C GLY A 906 23.29 13.10 13.65
N THR A 907 22.44 13.81 14.40
CA THR A 907 21.02 13.49 14.58
C THR A 907 20.24 13.61 13.27
N ASN A 908 19.53 12.57 12.85
CA ASN A 908 18.74 12.56 11.61
C ASN A 908 17.47 13.41 11.72
N CYS A 909 17.07 14.03 10.60
CA CYS A 909 15.85 14.82 10.48
C CYS A 909 14.79 14.18 9.57
N GLY A 910 13.54 14.63 9.68
CA GLY A 910 12.40 14.19 8.87
C GLY A 910 11.29 15.22 8.83
N ILE A 911 10.29 15.02 7.96
CA ILE A 911 9.12 15.90 7.84
C ILE A 911 8.07 15.51 8.89
N ASP A 912 7.62 16.45 9.71
CA ASP A 912 6.49 16.27 10.62
C ASP A 912 5.17 16.18 9.81
N MET A 913 4.45 15.07 10.00
CA MET A 913 3.22 14.70 9.32
C MET A 913 1.97 14.80 10.22
N GLY A 914 2.11 15.37 11.42
CA GLY A 914 1.00 15.66 12.33
C GLY A 914 -0.05 16.60 11.72
N THR A 915 -1.31 16.41 12.09
CA THR A 915 -2.48 17.19 11.61
C THR A 915 -2.34 18.70 11.78
N ASP A 916 -1.55 19.17 12.76
CA ASP A 916 -1.30 20.60 12.98
C ASP A 916 -0.20 21.19 12.07
N LYS A 917 0.61 20.36 11.40
CA LYS A 917 1.59 20.81 10.38
C LYS A 917 1.12 20.56 8.96
N LEU A 918 0.75 19.32 8.67
CA LEU A 918 0.48 18.79 7.34
C LEU A 918 -0.86 18.06 7.32
N LYS A 919 -1.87 18.67 6.70
CA LYS A 919 -3.18 18.07 6.53
C LYS A 919 -3.29 17.38 5.16
N VAL A 920 -3.67 16.12 5.18
CA VAL A 920 -3.99 15.27 4.03
C VAL A 920 -5.51 15.12 3.94
N GLU A 921 -6.09 15.41 2.78
CA GLU A 921 -7.55 15.35 2.57
C GLU A 921 -7.87 14.64 1.26
N ASN A 922 -8.97 13.88 1.20
CA ASN A 922 -9.47 13.29 -0.04
C ASN A 922 -10.18 14.36 -0.88
N VAL A 923 -10.01 14.32 -2.21
CA VAL A 923 -10.53 15.35 -3.13
C VAL A 923 -11.54 14.72 -4.09
N ALA A 924 -12.76 15.26 -4.11
CA ALA A 924 -13.81 14.79 -5.00
C ALA A 924 -13.37 14.83 -6.48
N VAL A 925 -13.26 13.67 -7.13
CA VAL A 925 -12.82 13.51 -8.52
C VAL A 925 -14.06 13.54 -9.44
N ASN A 926 -13.91 14.08 -10.65
CA ASN A 926 -14.93 13.96 -11.71
C ASN A 926 -14.36 13.68 -13.10
N ASP A 927 -13.03 13.56 -13.23
CA ASP A 927 -12.41 12.97 -14.41
C ASP A 927 -12.87 11.51 -14.54
N THR A 928 -13.39 11.10 -15.69
CA THR A 928 -13.80 9.71 -15.99
C THR A 928 -12.73 8.93 -16.77
N SER A 929 -11.62 9.56 -17.15
CA SER A 929 -10.57 8.98 -17.98
C SER A 929 -9.45 8.31 -17.17
N THR A 930 -8.98 8.92 -16.08
CA THR A 930 -8.02 8.30 -15.15
C THR A 930 -8.72 7.90 -13.85
N PRO A 931 -8.81 6.59 -13.52
CA PRO A 931 -9.28 6.14 -12.22
C PRO A 931 -8.16 6.29 -11.17
N MET A 932 -8.23 7.36 -10.37
CA MET A 932 -7.28 7.68 -9.30
C MET A 932 -7.99 8.02 -7.98
N VAL A 933 -7.37 7.72 -6.85
CA VAL A 933 -7.63 8.47 -5.59
C VAL A 933 -6.78 9.75 -5.64
N LEU A 934 -7.40 10.90 -5.39
CA LEU A 934 -6.73 12.20 -5.43
C LEU A 934 -6.71 12.79 -4.02
N LEU A 935 -5.51 12.93 -3.46
CA LEU A 935 -5.30 13.52 -2.13
C LEU A 935 -4.79 14.96 -2.27
N ARG A 936 -5.28 15.87 -1.42
CA ARG A 936 -4.71 17.20 -1.18
C ARG A 936 -3.73 17.12 -0.02
N LEU A 937 -2.55 17.70 -0.23
CA LEU A 937 -1.58 18.05 0.81
C LEU A 937 -1.69 19.56 1.06
N SER A 938 -1.82 19.95 2.33
CA SER A 938 -1.92 21.36 2.74
C SER A 938 -1.19 21.61 4.05
N THR A 939 -0.40 22.68 4.08
CA THR A 939 0.40 23.11 5.24
C THR A 939 -0.03 24.50 5.70
N ASN A 940 0.35 24.89 6.92
CA ASN A 940 -0.14 26.10 7.58
C ASN A 940 0.27 27.40 6.84
N PRO A 941 -0.66 28.33 6.54
CA PRO A 941 -0.36 29.61 5.86
C PRO A 941 0.73 30.48 6.50
N PHE A 942 1.07 30.29 7.77
CA PHE A 942 2.13 31.05 8.42
C PHE A 942 3.56 30.61 8.04
N PHE A 943 3.75 29.49 7.33
CA PHE A 943 5.08 29.03 6.88
C PHE A 943 5.69 29.84 5.71
N PHE A 944 4.89 30.65 4.99
CA PHE A 944 5.22 31.07 3.61
C PHE A 944 5.71 32.52 3.41
N ASN A 945 6.16 33.23 4.46
CA ASN A 945 6.53 34.66 4.35
C ASN A 945 8.07 34.84 4.26
N PRO A 946 8.69 34.99 3.08
CA PRO A 946 10.14 34.83 2.91
C PRO A 946 10.95 35.93 3.61
N GLY A 947 11.97 35.54 4.38
CA GLY A 947 12.89 36.48 5.04
C GLY A 947 12.32 37.35 6.17
N VAL A 948 11.08 37.10 6.64
CA VAL A 948 10.39 37.94 7.66
C VAL A 948 9.67 37.11 8.75
N THR A 949 10.18 35.92 9.10
CA THR A 949 9.62 35.08 10.19
C THR A 949 10.72 34.40 11.03
N PRO A 950 10.46 34.06 12.32
CA PRO A 950 11.50 33.62 13.26
C PRO A 950 12.19 32.28 12.91
N ASN A 951 13.35 32.07 13.54
CA ASN A 951 14.20 30.89 13.38
C ASN A 951 13.44 29.56 13.66
N ASP A 952 12.37 29.59 14.45
CA ASP A 952 11.53 28.42 14.80
C ASP A 952 10.69 27.85 13.62
N THR A 953 10.39 28.65 12.58
CA THR A 953 9.28 28.32 11.66
C THR A 953 9.49 27.07 10.78
N LEU A 954 10.72 26.67 10.41
CA LEU A 954 10.97 25.38 9.74
C LEU A 954 11.22 24.24 10.74
N GLY A 955 11.64 24.53 11.98
CA GLY A 955 11.74 23.53 13.06
C GLY A 955 10.38 23.00 13.54
N GLN A 956 9.27 23.60 13.06
CA GLN A 956 7.91 23.09 13.20
C GLN A 956 7.44 22.24 12.00
N LEU A 957 8.32 21.92 11.05
CA LEU A 957 7.99 21.11 9.86
C LEU A 957 9.11 20.11 9.50
N LEU A 958 10.36 20.41 9.85
CA LEU A 958 11.43 19.43 10.00
C LEU A 958 11.63 19.12 11.49
N GLU A 959 11.40 17.87 11.89
CA GLU A 959 11.67 17.35 13.22
C GLU A 959 12.95 16.49 13.18
N CYS A 960 13.84 16.66 14.16
CA CYS A 960 15.12 15.95 14.27
C CYS A 960 15.21 15.29 15.66
N ASN A 961 15.72 14.06 15.70
CA ASN A 961 15.31 13.02 16.66
C ASN A 961 16.32 12.67 17.76
#